data_AF-A0A411HF37-F1
#
_entry.id   AF-A0A411HF37-F1
#
_cell.length_a   1.000
_cell.length_b   1.000
_cell.length_c   1.000
_cell.angle_alpha   90.00
_cell.angle_beta   90.00
_cell.angle_gamma   90.00
#
_symmetry.space_group_name_H-M   'P 1'
#
loop_
_entity.id
_entity.type
_entity.pdbx_description
1 polymer ?
#
loop_
_entity_poly.entity_id
_entity_poly.type
_entity_poly.pdbx_seq_one_letter_code
_entity_poly.pdbx_strand_id
1 'polypeptide(L)'
;MSNMQRLFAAVFFCSSAAATASPSVVPHPILFVTQVPTGHDDVNMNISSPFANHLPTTLAAPRGGDLVLMSTAGILRYLTQEAGYGNFVSGTLMIGNQAIAVRDPAISFDASKAIFSMVVGAPASVGGAENYNWQLYEIINLQQVIAGQTPIVQKVANQPALPFNNIQPNYLSDGSIVFVSDRPRNGAMALYPIYDEYRAQPANSGLWRLDATSGALGLIENTPSGSFNPFVDSFGRLVFSRWDHMNQDVNDDPSTPTPLMPFDYASEAANATTTNATELFPEPIKHVVGSVLNGFEINQFFPWAVNQDGSNEETLNHIGRHELKQSFSRNYTNDTNLIDFSAAASGRINQKSINNLFQIREDPTTTGRYFGVDGSEFQMHRAGQIVALTSPPSLNPNAVTVTYITDAQTSTYLFTGASYPYNIGHFRDPLPMSDGSLIAAFANIPDGENNIGPLPLPPSNYQFHLYTLTAISQNSATEYVPSANPLITGGISKTGLKYNYASNISGQANGTVNYSGALWELQPVEVVARATPPQTAQAPISGTPEQTVFDNFNQSHPNNGVSVAQMQQFLQSQNLALVVIRNATSRDRADQQQPYNLSVPSGAQTISNLLGYTGPPLYCIDRMQFFEADQVRGLYPSTGTIANALPGRRPIARPLNDTHALQFNMPGDMTVPGSQFIATDGSVALFVPAQRPMAWQSLAPSTTCGSSTLPPNATVVRERYWIEFQPGEIRACNSCHGINQTNQAGQPAPAQPPQALTDLLVWWKLHGDEIFYDGFGP
;
A
#
# COMPACT_ATOMS: atom_id res chain seq x y z
N MET A 1 90.03 -13.65 40.11
CA MET A 1 89.36 -12.39 40.51
C MET A 1 88.78 -11.76 39.25
N SER A 2 87.45 -11.53 39.20
CA SER A 2 86.66 -10.65 38.29
C SER A 2 86.88 -10.72 36.76
N ASN A 3 85.91 -10.63 35.85
CA ASN A 3 84.46 -10.39 35.90
C ASN A 3 83.85 -10.81 34.53
N MET A 4 82.54 -11.07 34.54
CA MET A 4 81.68 -11.45 33.40
C MET A 4 81.37 -10.27 32.46
N GLN A 5 81.16 -10.58 31.17
CA GLN A 5 79.98 -10.17 30.38
C GLN A 5 79.91 -11.01 29.08
N ARG A 6 78.74 -11.57 28.76
CA ARG A 6 78.46 -12.39 27.56
C ARG A 6 77.43 -11.66 26.68
N LEU A 7 77.70 -11.55 25.38
CA LEU A 7 76.75 -11.17 24.34
C LEU A 7 76.13 -12.45 23.74
N PHE A 8 74.81 -12.46 23.53
CA PHE A 8 74.08 -13.45 22.74
C PHE A 8 73.35 -12.75 21.60
N ALA A 9 73.53 -13.24 20.36
CA ALA A 9 72.74 -12.87 19.19
C ALA A 9 71.70 -13.98 18.93
N ALA A 10 70.42 -13.61 18.86
CA ALA A 10 69.31 -14.51 18.56
C ALA A 10 68.83 -14.28 17.12
N VAL A 11 68.73 -15.38 16.37
CA VAL A 11 68.21 -15.44 14.99
C VAL A 11 66.67 -15.45 15.05
N PHE A 12 66.05 -14.47 14.38
CA PHE A 12 64.59 -14.42 14.20
C PHE A 12 64.16 -15.35 13.05
N PHE A 13 63.35 -16.37 13.36
CA PHE A 13 62.55 -17.08 12.36
C PHE A 13 61.23 -16.32 12.17
N CYS A 14 61.00 -15.83 10.95
CA CYS A 14 59.74 -15.24 10.53
C CYS A 14 58.83 -16.37 10.02
N SER A 15 57.75 -16.67 10.72
CA SER A 15 56.68 -17.55 10.24
C SER A 15 55.46 -16.70 9.90
N SER A 16 55.28 -16.40 8.62
CA SER A 16 54.08 -15.82 8.05
C SER A 16 52.97 -16.88 7.99
N ALA A 17 52.08 -16.89 8.97
CA ALA A 17 50.78 -17.54 8.83
C ALA A 17 49.89 -16.64 7.97
N ALA A 18 49.89 -16.87 6.66
CA ALA A 18 48.85 -16.34 5.79
C ALA A 18 47.57 -17.15 6.06
N ALA A 19 46.66 -16.59 6.86
CA ALA A 19 45.27 -17.01 6.85
C ALA A 19 44.70 -16.60 5.48
N THR A 20 44.52 -17.55 4.57
CA THR A 20 43.72 -17.35 3.38
C THR A 20 42.27 -17.20 3.83
N ALA A 21 41.81 -15.97 4.02
CA ALA A 21 40.38 -15.71 4.15
C ALA A 21 39.71 -16.21 2.87
N SER A 22 38.75 -17.13 3.00
CA SER A 22 37.88 -17.49 1.88
C SER A 22 37.25 -16.20 1.32
N PRO A 23 37.18 -16.02 -0.01
CA PRO A 23 36.58 -14.83 -0.58
C PRO A 23 35.13 -14.70 -0.12
N SER A 24 34.74 -13.49 0.29
CA SER A 24 33.35 -13.14 0.63
C SER A 24 32.47 -13.32 -0.61
N VAL A 25 31.36 -14.06 -0.48
CA VAL A 25 30.36 -14.23 -1.55
C VAL A 25 29.48 -12.98 -1.68
N VAL A 26 29.19 -12.37 -0.54
CA VAL A 26 28.44 -11.10 -0.40
C VAL A 26 29.11 -10.24 0.69
N PRO A 27 28.99 -8.91 0.66
CA PRO A 27 29.65 -8.01 1.62
C PRO A 27 29.10 -8.14 3.05
N HIS A 28 27.81 -8.44 3.18
CA HIS A 28 27.11 -8.57 4.45
C HIS A 28 26.23 -9.83 4.45
N PRO A 29 25.93 -10.42 5.63
CA PRO A 29 25.00 -11.54 5.69
C PRO A 29 23.63 -11.16 5.14
N ILE A 30 22.92 -12.15 4.59
CA ILE A 30 21.58 -11.98 4.03
C ILE A 30 20.62 -12.87 4.80
N LEU A 31 19.51 -12.30 5.27
CA LEU A 31 18.39 -13.02 5.84
C LEU A 31 17.31 -13.13 4.76
N PHE A 32 16.74 -14.30 4.52
CA PHE A 32 15.71 -14.51 3.50
C PHE A 32 14.77 -15.64 3.93
N VAL A 33 13.69 -15.85 3.19
CA VAL A 33 12.76 -16.94 3.47
C VAL A 33 12.80 -17.99 2.38
N THR A 34 12.62 -19.25 2.79
CA THR A 34 12.34 -20.33 1.86
C THR A 34 10.84 -20.60 1.81
N GLN A 35 10.30 -20.93 0.63
CA GLN A 35 8.89 -21.26 0.47
C GLN A 35 8.71 -22.48 -0.43
N VAL A 36 7.71 -23.32 -0.11
CA VAL A 36 7.35 -24.43 -1.01
C VAL A 36 6.70 -23.82 -2.26
N PRO A 37 7.21 -24.11 -3.47
CA PRO A 37 6.64 -23.58 -4.71
C PRO A 37 5.19 -23.98 -4.86
N THR A 38 4.33 -23.03 -5.20
CA THR A 38 2.91 -23.25 -5.44
C THR A 38 2.50 -22.50 -6.69
N GLY A 39 1.82 -23.17 -7.62
CA GLY A 39 1.27 -22.53 -8.80
C GLY A 39 -0.06 -21.80 -8.54
N HIS A 40 -0.64 -21.27 -9.61
CA HIS A 40 -1.92 -20.55 -9.71
C HIS A 40 -2.10 -19.45 -8.65
N ASP A 41 -1.32 -18.37 -8.75
CA ASP A 41 -1.50 -17.19 -7.89
C ASP A 41 -2.89 -16.53 -8.02
N ASP A 42 -3.55 -16.68 -9.16
CA ASP A 42 -4.86 -16.13 -9.51
C ASP A 42 -6.06 -16.96 -9.03
N VAL A 43 -5.85 -18.24 -8.69
CA VAL A 43 -6.89 -19.13 -8.15
C VAL A 43 -6.63 -19.49 -6.69
N ASN A 44 -5.38 -19.80 -6.35
CA ASN A 44 -5.00 -20.24 -5.00
C ASN A 44 -4.85 -19.07 -4.02
N MET A 45 -4.78 -17.82 -4.50
CA MET A 45 -4.58 -16.63 -3.66
C MET A 45 -3.41 -16.84 -2.69
N ASN A 46 -2.29 -17.31 -3.22
CA ASN A 46 -1.19 -17.81 -2.41
C ASN A 46 -0.33 -16.67 -1.84
N ILE A 47 0.59 -17.04 -0.96
CA ILE A 47 1.51 -16.13 -0.25
C ILE A 47 2.33 -15.22 -1.17
N SER A 48 2.52 -15.60 -2.43
CA SER A 48 3.23 -14.80 -3.43
C SER A 48 2.32 -14.01 -4.38
N SER A 49 1.00 -14.21 -4.35
CA SER A 49 0.00 -13.40 -5.08
C SER A 49 0.04 -11.91 -4.70
N PRO A 50 -0.41 -10.98 -5.56
CA PRO A 50 -0.46 -9.55 -5.23
C PRO A 50 -1.43 -9.22 -4.09
N PHE A 51 -2.58 -9.86 -4.07
CA PHE A 51 -3.66 -9.66 -3.09
C PHE A 51 -4.10 -11.00 -2.50
N ALA A 52 -4.92 -10.95 -1.45
CA ALA A 52 -5.30 -12.11 -0.61
C ALA A 52 -4.11 -12.96 -0.10
N ASN A 53 -2.89 -12.47 -0.26
CA ASN A 53 -1.67 -13.20 0.11
C ASN A 53 -1.47 -13.34 1.63
N HIS A 54 -2.29 -12.68 2.44
CA HIS A 54 -2.29 -12.78 3.90
C HIS A 54 -3.02 -14.03 4.40
N LEU A 55 -3.68 -14.81 3.52
CA LEU A 55 -4.42 -15.99 3.94
C LEU A 55 -3.48 -17.03 4.58
N PRO A 56 -3.81 -17.58 5.77
CA PRO A 56 -2.91 -18.45 6.54
C PRO A 56 -3.11 -19.95 6.24
N THR A 57 -4.05 -20.30 5.37
CA THR A 57 -4.40 -21.69 5.07
C THR A 57 -3.21 -22.44 4.46
N THR A 58 -3.20 -23.76 4.56
CA THR A 58 -2.13 -24.60 4.03
C THR A 58 -2.08 -24.61 2.49
N LEU A 59 -3.16 -24.22 1.82
CA LEU A 59 -3.19 -23.99 0.36
C LEU A 59 -2.64 -22.62 -0.02
N ALA A 60 -3.05 -21.55 0.67
CA ALA A 60 -2.54 -20.21 0.39
C ALA A 60 -1.08 -20.04 0.85
N ALA A 61 -0.71 -20.67 1.95
CA ALA A 61 0.62 -20.63 2.54
C ALA A 61 1.17 -22.04 2.80
N PRO A 62 1.65 -22.74 1.76
CA PRO A 62 2.27 -24.06 1.89
C PRO A 62 3.26 -24.17 3.05
N ARG A 63 3.19 -25.27 3.83
CA ARG A 63 4.07 -25.48 4.99
C ARG A 63 5.40 -26.11 4.56
N GLY A 64 6.46 -25.74 5.27
CA GLY A 64 7.82 -26.22 5.04
C GLY A 64 8.83 -25.13 4.69
N GLY A 65 8.41 -23.86 4.63
CA GLY A 65 9.33 -22.73 4.55
C GLY A 65 10.06 -22.43 5.86
N ASP A 66 11.21 -21.78 5.78
CA ASP A 66 12.05 -21.38 6.93
C ASP A 66 12.59 -19.96 6.78
N LEU A 67 12.97 -19.36 7.91
CA LEU A 67 13.85 -18.19 7.93
C LEU A 67 15.31 -18.65 7.82
N VAL A 68 16.04 -18.19 6.82
CA VAL A 68 17.41 -18.63 6.54
C VAL A 68 18.38 -17.46 6.55
N LEU A 69 19.46 -17.61 7.32
CA LEU A 69 20.61 -16.69 7.31
C LEU A 69 21.72 -17.26 6.44
N MET A 70 22.12 -16.52 5.42
CA MET A 70 23.34 -16.76 4.66
C MET A 70 24.44 -15.84 5.17
N SER A 71 25.53 -16.41 5.66
CA SER A 71 26.74 -15.66 6.04
C SER A 71 27.46 -15.07 4.81
N THR A 72 28.41 -14.17 5.05
CA THR A 72 29.29 -13.62 4.01
C THR A 72 30.12 -14.68 3.27
N ALA A 73 30.36 -15.84 3.89
CA ALA A 73 31.04 -16.98 3.28
C ALA A 73 30.08 -17.94 2.54
N GLY A 74 28.79 -17.62 2.44
CA GLY A 74 27.78 -18.47 1.80
C GLY A 74 27.27 -19.64 2.68
N ILE A 75 27.68 -19.72 3.94
CA ILE A 75 27.15 -20.74 4.88
C ILE A 75 25.71 -20.40 5.26
N LEU A 76 24.82 -21.39 5.13
CA LEU A 76 23.39 -21.27 5.45
C LEU A 76 23.08 -21.76 6.87
N ARG A 77 22.17 -21.06 7.54
CA ARG A 77 21.61 -21.43 8.85
C ARG A 77 20.09 -21.25 8.86
N TYR A 78 19.38 -22.26 9.33
CA TYR A 78 17.90 -22.30 9.34
C TYR A 78 17.39 -21.84 10.70
N LEU A 79 17.22 -20.52 10.87
CA LEU A 79 17.04 -19.91 12.19
C LEU A 79 15.74 -20.35 12.88
N THR A 80 14.67 -20.61 12.12
CA THR A 80 13.43 -21.16 12.66
C THR A 80 13.62 -22.58 13.20
N GLN A 81 14.35 -23.44 12.47
CA GLN A 81 14.68 -24.80 12.92
C GLN A 81 15.54 -24.81 14.17
N GLU A 82 16.56 -23.96 14.20
CA GLU A 82 17.42 -23.81 15.38
C GLU A 82 16.64 -23.30 16.61
N ALA A 83 15.57 -22.54 16.39
CA ALA A 83 14.65 -22.07 17.44
C ALA A 83 13.52 -23.07 17.78
N GLY A 84 13.50 -24.27 17.17
CA GLY A 84 12.53 -25.32 17.48
C GLY A 84 11.26 -25.34 16.60
N TYR A 85 11.20 -24.52 15.54
CA TYR A 85 10.09 -24.47 14.59
C TYR A 85 10.49 -25.09 13.24
N GLY A 86 9.57 -25.76 12.55
CA GLY A 86 9.83 -26.37 11.24
C GLY A 86 10.68 -27.64 11.28
N ASN A 87 11.03 -28.16 12.47
CA ASN A 87 11.68 -29.46 12.63
C ASN A 87 10.67 -30.58 12.38
N PHE A 88 10.86 -31.40 11.35
CA PHE A 88 9.99 -32.51 11.00
C PHE A 88 10.77 -33.77 10.66
N VAL A 89 10.10 -34.92 10.73
CA VAL A 89 10.64 -36.20 10.27
C VAL A 89 10.14 -36.47 8.86
N SER A 90 11.05 -36.63 7.90
CA SER A 90 10.71 -36.91 6.50
C SER A 90 9.70 -38.05 6.36
N GLY A 91 8.64 -37.82 5.59
CA GLY A 91 7.56 -38.77 5.33
C GLY A 91 6.48 -38.83 6.43
N THR A 92 6.69 -38.13 7.54
CA THR A 92 5.74 -38.06 8.67
C THR A 92 4.89 -36.79 8.55
N LEU A 93 3.62 -36.91 8.95
CA LEU A 93 2.70 -35.78 8.98
C LEU A 93 3.20 -34.69 9.95
N MET A 94 3.39 -33.49 9.42
CA MET A 94 3.79 -32.30 10.16
C MET A 94 2.57 -31.73 10.90
N ILE A 95 2.72 -31.48 12.19
CA ILE A 95 1.68 -30.86 13.05
C ILE A 95 2.30 -29.83 14.00
N GLY A 96 1.49 -28.89 14.48
CA GLY A 96 1.94 -27.85 15.43
C GLY A 96 3.19 -27.13 14.94
N ASN A 97 4.21 -27.01 15.81
CA ASN A 97 5.48 -26.33 15.50
C ASN A 97 6.28 -26.97 14.36
N GLN A 98 5.98 -28.19 13.95
CA GLN A 98 6.64 -28.83 12.81
C GLN A 98 6.17 -28.24 11.47
N ALA A 99 4.93 -27.74 11.43
CA ALA A 99 4.28 -27.20 10.24
C ALA A 99 4.28 -25.67 10.29
N ILE A 100 5.22 -25.03 9.59
CA ILE A 100 5.32 -23.57 9.54
C ILE A 100 5.39 -23.04 8.10
N ALA A 101 4.99 -21.79 7.91
CA ALA A 101 5.40 -20.97 6.78
C ALA A 101 5.89 -19.62 7.32
N VAL A 102 6.85 -19.00 6.62
CA VAL A 102 7.58 -17.82 7.07
C VAL A 102 7.66 -16.79 5.95
N ARG A 103 7.57 -15.49 6.29
CA ARG A 103 7.62 -14.38 5.33
C ARG A 103 8.09 -13.08 5.96
N ASP A 104 8.43 -12.16 5.07
CA ASP A 104 8.69 -10.73 5.29
C ASP A 104 9.65 -10.43 6.44
N PRO A 105 10.91 -10.89 6.38
CA PRO A 105 11.90 -10.50 7.36
C PRO A 105 12.27 -9.02 7.24
N ALA A 106 12.52 -8.36 8.36
CA ALA A 106 13.05 -6.99 8.43
C ALA A 106 14.07 -6.86 9.57
N ILE A 107 15.08 -6.00 9.40
CA ILE A 107 16.19 -5.81 10.34
C ILE A 107 16.02 -4.47 11.06
N SER A 108 16.25 -4.46 12.39
CA SER A 108 16.26 -3.21 13.16
C SER A 108 17.40 -2.30 12.70
N PHE A 109 17.27 -0.97 12.87
CA PHE A 109 18.28 -0.03 12.37
C PHE A 109 19.69 -0.31 12.93
N ASP A 110 19.81 -0.74 14.19
CA ASP A 110 21.08 -1.12 14.83
C ASP A 110 21.55 -2.56 14.52
N ALA A 111 20.80 -3.30 13.69
CA ALA A 111 20.99 -4.72 13.38
C ALA A 111 21.12 -5.64 14.62
N SER A 112 20.54 -5.25 15.76
CA SER A 112 20.49 -6.09 16.96
C SER A 112 19.33 -7.09 16.94
N LYS A 113 18.31 -6.83 16.12
CA LYS A 113 17.09 -7.64 16.01
C LYS A 113 16.65 -7.89 14.57
N ALA A 114 15.87 -8.95 14.38
CA ALA A 114 15.13 -9.20 13.14
C ALA A 114 13.68 -9.55 13.47
N ILE A 115 12.71 -8.96 12.76
CA ILE A 115 11.28 -9.28 12.87
C ILE A 115 10.82 -9.98 11.59
N PHE A 116 9.85 -10.87 11.70
CA PHE A 116 9.26 -11.60 10.57
C PHE A 116 7.86 -12.11 10.92
N SER A 117 7.10 -12.55 9.93
CA SER A 117 5.81 -13.19 10.14
C SER A 117 5.90 -14.71 9.96
N MET A 118 5.25 -15.44 10.86
CA MET A 118 5.20 -16.90 10.82
C MET A 118 3.79 -17.39 11.16
N VAL A 119 3.32 -18.37 10.40
CA VAL A 119 2.14 -19.17 10.71
C VAL A 119 2.57 -20.54 11.18
N VAL A 120 1.89 -21.07 12.21
CA VAL A 120 2.23 -22.35 12.85
C VAL A 120 1.01 -23.26 12.85
N GLY A 121 1.20 -24.51 12.45
CA GLY A 121 0.21 -25.57 12.42
C GLY A 121 -0.26 -25.97 11.01
N ALA A 122 -0.74 -27.20 10.93
CA ALA A 122 -1.47 -27.78 9.80
C ALA A 122 -2.50 -28.79 10.35
N PRO A 123 -3.61 -29.06 9.63
CA PRO A 123 -4.66 -29.94 10.11
C PRO A 123 -4.16 -31.34 10.49
N ALA A 124 -4.55 -31.81 11.67
CA ALA A 124 -4.21 -33.16 12.13
C ALA A 124 -4.89 -34.27 11.30
N SER A 125 -5.99 -33.95 10.62
CA SER A 125 -6.73 -34.84 9.72
C SER A 125 -7.02 -34.14 8.39
N VAL A 126 -7.20 -34.93 7.33
CA VAL A 126 -7.64 -34.44 6.02
C VAL A 126 -8.96 -33.69 6.15
N GLY A 127 -9.04 -32.46 5.63
CA GLY A 127 -10.23 -31.60 5.73
C GLY A 127 -10.53 -31.06 7.13
N GLY A 128 -9.59 -31.16 8.08
CA GLY A 128 -9.73 -30.54 9.40
C GLY A 128 -9.74 -29.01 9.32
N ALA A 129 -10.33 -28.35 10.33
CA ALA A 129 -10.42 -26.90 10.39
C ALA A 129 -9.04 -26.22 10.37
N GLU A 130 -8.93 -25.11 9.65
CA GLU A 130 -7.69 -24.34 9.47
C GLU A 130 -7.72 -23.04 10.28
N ASN A 131 -7.74 -23.16 11.61
CA ASN A 131 -7.75 -22.02 12.52
C ASN A 131 -6.32 -21.50 12.79
N TYR A 132 -5.62 -21.09 11.73
CA TYR A 132 -4.26 -20.55 11.81
C TYR A 132 -4.28 -19.07 11.50
N ASN A 133 -3.26 -18.35 11.97
CA ASN A 133 -3.07 -16.93 11.64
C ASN A 133 -1.59 -16.62 11.51
N TRP A 134 -1.26 -15.69 10.62
CA TRP A 134 0.05 -15.06 10.60
C TRP A 134 0.22 -14.21 11.84
N GLN A 135 1.36 -14.36 12.50
CA GLN A 135 1.73 -13.57 13.66
C GLN A 135 3.19 -13.14 13.55
N LEU A 136 3.51 -12.02 14.19
CA LEU A 136 4.84 -11.43 14.22
C LEU A 136 5.72 -12.16 15.25
N TYR A 137 6.95 -12.46 14.85
CA TYR A 137 8.01 -13.03 15.69
C TYR A 137 9.29 -12.21 15.54
N GLU A 138 10.08 -12.13 16.61
CA GLU A 138 11.32 -11.35 16.67
C GLU A 138 12.49 -12.24 17.14
N ILE A 139 13.62 -12.14 16.45
CA ILE A 139 14.93 -12.57 16.95
C ILE A 139 15.52 -11.41 17.73
N ILE A 140 15.75 -11.60 19.02
CA ILE A 140 16.22 -10.51 19.92
C ILE A 140 17.74 -10.48 20.12
N ASN A 141 18.46 -11.46 19.60
CA ASN A 141 19.91 -11.63 19.78
C ASN A 141 20.64 -11.76 18.43
N LEU A 142 20.23 -10.98 17.42
CA LEU A 142 20.67 -11.19 16.03
C LEU A 142 22.21 -11.12 15.88
N GLN A 143 22.88 -10.19 16.58
CA GLN A 143 24.34 -10.08 16.53
C GLN A 143 25.04 -11.34 17.05
N GLN A 144 24.53 -11.94 18.13
CA GLN A 144 25.04 -13.20 18.66
C GLN A 144 24.74 -14.35 17.70
N VAL A 145 23.57 -14.33 17.04
CA VAL A 145 23.24 -15.29 16.00
C VAL A 145 24.24 -15.21 14.86
N ILE A 146 24.56 -14.03 14.33
CA ILE A 146 25.57 -13.88 13.28
C ILE A 146 26.93 -14.43 13.73
N ALA A 147 27.28 -14.28 15.02
CA ALA A 147 28.49 -14.83 15.62
C ALA A 147 28.44 -16.35 15.92
N GLY A 148 27.36 -17.05 15.57
CA GLY A 148 27.23 -18.50 15.69
C GLY A 148 26.39 -19.01 16.87
N GLN A 149 25.79 -18.13 17.68
CA GLN A 149 24.91 -18.55 18.78
C GLN A 149 23.51 -18.94 18.27
N THR A 150 22.78 -19.74 19.05
CA THR A 150 21.39 -20.11 18.75
C THR A 150 20.46 -18.89 18.78
N PRO A 151 19.53 -18.75 17.82
CA PRO A 151 18.55 -17.66 17.82
C PRO A 151 17.55 -17.78 18.97
N ILE A 152 17.28 -16.65 19.62
CA ILE A 152 16.18 -16.49 20.57
C ILE A 152 15.01 -15.87 19.80
N VAL A 153 14.10 -16.73 19.31
CA VAL A 153 12.88 -16.32 18.62
C VAL A 153 11.73 -16.23 19.62
N GLN A 154 11.08 -15.06 19.66
CA GLN A 154 9.90 -14.83 20.49
C GLN A 154 8.73 -14.31 19.67
N LYS A 155 7.51 -14.71 20.01
CA LYS A 155 6.31 -14.08 19.46
C LYS A 155 6.22 -12.65 20.00
N VAL A 156 5.96 -11.66 19.13
CA VAL A 156 5.80 -10.27 19.55
C VAL A 156 4.58 -10.15 20.48
N ALA A 157 4.79 -9.56 21.66
CA ALA A 157 3.72 -9.36 22.65
C ALA A 157 2.71 -8.30 22.17
N ASN A 158 1.47 -8.37 22.65
CA ASN A 158 0.41 -7.38 22.43
C ASN A 158 -0.02 -7.12 20.97
N GLN A 159 0.51 -7.85 19.98
CA GLN A 159 0.01 -7.79 18.60
C GLN A 159 -1.47 -8.21 18.52
N PRO A 160 -2.23 -7.75 17.51
CA PRO A 160 -3.61 -8.18 17.30
C PRO A 160 -3.75 -9.69 17.38
N ALA A 161 -4.66 -10.13 18.25
CA ALA A 161 -4.87 -11.53 18.56
C ALA A 161 -5.62 -12.25 17.42
N LEU A 162 -5.80 -13.57 17.59
CA LEU A 162 -6.59 -14.38 16.68
C LEU A 162 -8.05 -13.86 16.63
N PRO A 163 -8.70 -13.80 15.46
CA PRO A 163 -8.30 -14.45 14.20
C PRO A 163 -7.65 -13.51 13.17
N PHE A 164 -6.90 -12.48 13.59
CA PHE A 164 -6.29 -11.56 12.63
C PHE A 164 -4.90 -12.03 12.16
N ASN A 165 -4.62 -11.85 10.88
CA ASN A 165 -3.33 -12.08 10.25
C ASN A 165 -2.48 -10.81 10.32
N ASN A 166 -1.26 -10.93 10.86
CA ASN A 166 -0.29 -9.85 10.92
C ASN A 166 0.93 -10.21 10.07
N ILE A 167 1.16 -9.46 8.99
CA ILE A 167 2.20 -9.71 7.98
C ILE A 167 3.04 -8.46 7.70
N GLN A 168 4.12 -8.62 6.94
CA GLN A 168 4.96 -7.51 6.46
C GLN A 168 5.41 -6.52 7.56
N PRO A 169 6.00 -7.00 8.67
CA PRO A 169 6.46 -6.12 9.73
C PRO A 169 7.72 -5.33 9.35
N ASN A 170 7.85 -4.15 9.92
CA ASN A 170 9.07 -3.33 9.88
C ASN A 170 9.20 -2.50 11.18
N TYR A 171 10.33 -1.84 11.36
CA TYR A 171 10.58 -0.98 12.52
C TYR A 171 10.37 0.49 12.16
N LEU A 172 9.70 1.22 13.05
CA LEU A 172 9.66 2.67 13.05
C LEU A 172 10.88 3.25 13.77
N SER A 173 11.13 4.53 13.57
CA SER A 173 12.34 5.23 14.05
C SER A 173 12.42 5.29 15.58
N ASP A 174 11.29 5.20 16.27
CA ASP A 174 11.18 5.15 17.71
C ASP A 174 11.30 3.72 18.30
N GLY A 175 11.48 2.71 17.43
CA GLY A 175 11.57 1.30 17.81
C GLY A 175 10.23 0.58 17.91
N SER A 176 9.10 1.26 17.73
CA SER A 176 7.80 0.59 17.58
C SER A 176 7.70 -0.15 16.24
N ILE A 177 6.74 -1.05 16.12
CA ILE A 177 6.60 -1.94 14.96
C ILE A 177 5.47 -1.42 14.08
N VAL A 178 5.72 -1.29 12.78
CA VAL A 178 4.66 -1.14 11.77
C VAL A 178 4.44 -2.47 11.06
N PHE A 179 3.20 -2.81 10.74
CA PHE A 179 2.86 -4.08 10.09
C PHE A 179 1.53 -3.97 9.34
N VAL A 180 1.30 -4.89 8.41
CA VAL A 180 0.02 -5.03 7.70
C VAL A 180 -0.88 -6.00 8.47
N SER A 181 -2.17 -5.66 8.62
CA SER A 181 -3.15 -6.55 9.27
C SER A 181 -4.44 -6.64 8.48
N ASP A 182 -5.19 -7.74 8.62
CA ASP A 182 -6.56 -7.89 8.11
C ASP A 182 -7.64 -7.58 9.17
N ARG A 183 -7.22 -7.08 10.34
CA ARG A 183 -8.11 -6.60 11.41
C ARG A 183 -8.98 -5.44 10.91
N PRO A 184 -10.31 -5.51 10.98
CA PRO A 184 -11.17 -4.35 10.72
C PRO A 184 -10.76 -3.14 11.55
N ARG A 185 -10.91 -1.91 11.03
CA ARG A 185 -10.55 -0.65 11.72
C ARG A 185 -10.95 -0.63 13.20
N ASN A 186 -12.19 -1.01 13.52
CA ASN A 186 -12.71 -1.06 14.90
C ASN A 186 -12.51 -2.42 15.60
N GLY A 187 -11.98 -3.43 14.90
CA GLY A 187 -11.78 -4.80 15.39
C GLY A 187 -13.05 -5.64 15.48
N ALA A 188 -14.17 -5.18 14.92
CA ALA A 188 -15.45 -5.88 15.01
C ALA A 188 -15.46 -7.16 14.16
N MET A 189 -15.74 -8.30 14.80
CA MET A 189 -15.78 -9.61 14.12
C MET A 189 -16.88 -9.73 13.05
N ALA A 190 -17.97 -8.96 13.15
CA ALA A 190 -19.02 -8.94 12.13
C ALA A 190 -18.56 -8.33 10.80
N LEU A 191 -17.42 -7.64 10.80
CA LEU A 191 -16.78 -7.03 9.64
C LEU A 191 -15.61 -7.87 9.12
N TYR A 192 -15.32 -9.03 9.71
CA TYR A 192 -14.20 -9.87 9.28
C TYR A 192 -14.70 -11.09 8.48
N PRO A 193 -14.08 -11.43 7.34
CA PRO A 193 -12.99 -10.72 6.66
C PRO A 193 -13.44 -9.42 5.97
N ILE A 194 -12.47 -8.56 5.65
CA ILE A 194 -12.69 -7.45 4.72
C ILE A 194 -12.57 -7.99 3.29
N TYR A 195 -13.38 -7.47 2.37
CA TYR A 195 -13.34 -7.82 0.95
C TYR A 195 -12.83 -6.65 0.11
N ASP A 196 -11.95 -6.94 -0.86
CA ASP A 196 -11.37 -5.94 -1.76
C ASP A 196 -12.36 -5.36 -2.77
N GLU A 197 -11.95 -4.27 -3.44
CA GLU A 197 -12.80 -3.55 -4.38
C GLU A 197 -12.94 -4.22 -5.75
N TYR A 198 -12.00 -5.08 -6.14
CA TYR A 198 -11.84 -5.65 -7.49
C TYR A 198 -12.58 -6.97 -7.70
N ARG A 199 -12.33 -7.96 -6.83
CA ARG A 199 -12.81 -9.35 -6.98
C ARG A 199 -13.57 -9.86 -5.76
N ALA A 200 -13.82 -8.98 -4.78
CA ALA A 200 -14.42 -9.35 -3.51
C ALA A 200 -13.72 -10.56 -2.86
N GLN A 201 -12.39 -10.58 -2.92
CA GLN A 201 -11.52 -11.52 -2.22
C GLN A 201 -11.13 -10.94 -0.85
N PRO A 202 -10.75 -11.80 0.11
CA PRO A 202 -10.24 -11.32 1.38
C PRO A 202 -9.08 -10.33 1.19
N ALA A 203 -9.18 -9.16 1.82
CA ALA A 203 -8.19 -8.09 1.80
C ALA A 203 -7.58 -7.84 3.18
N ASN A 204 -6.42 -7.19 3.21
CA ASN A 204 -5.93 -6.60 4.45
C ASN A 204 -6.58 -5.23 4.66
N SER A 205 -6.60 -4.74 5.90
CA SER A 205 -7.18 -3.43 6.25
C SER A 205 -6.20 -2.28 6.12
N GLY A 206 -4.91 -2.52 5.87
CA GLY A 206 -3.89 -1.48 5.82
C GLY A 206 -2.81 -1.63 6.90
N LEU A 207 -2.24 -0.50 7.31
CA LEU A 207 -1.05 -0.41 8.15
C LEU A 207 -1.38 -0.10 9.61
N TRP A 208 -0.77 -0.87 10.51
CA TRP A 208 -0.93 -0.75 11.95
C TRP A 208 0.41 -0.52 12.62
N ARG A 209 0.42 0.27 13.69
CA ARG A 209 1.57 0.50 14.56
C ARG A 209 1.34 -0.14 15.93
N LEU A 210 2.36 -0.82 16.45
CA LEU A 210 2.36 -1.44 17.78
C LEU A 210 3.62 -1.05 18.55
N ASP A 211 3.44 -0.43 19.71
CA ASP A 211 4.44 -0.49 20.77
C ASP A 211 4.24 -1.80 21.54
N ALA A 212 5.12 -2.77 21.30
CA ALA A 212 5.01 -4.10 21.89
C ALA A 212 5.20 -4.09 23.42
N THR A 213 5.82 -3.05 23.98
CA THR A 213 6.06 -2.93 25.43
C THR A 213 4.82 -2.44 26.16
N SER A 214 4.23 -1.34 25.69
CA SER A 214 3.02 -0.75 26.31
C SER A 214 1.71 -1.41 25.83
N GLY A 215 1.73 -2.05 24.66
CA GLY A 215 0.54 -2.55 24.00
C GLY A 215 -0.27 -1.49 23.25
N ALA A 216 0.26 -0.26 23.12
CA ALA A 216 -0.38 0.79 22.34
C ALA A 216 -0.45 0.38 20.86
N LEU A 217 -1.67 0.21 20.36
CA LEU A 217 -1.98 -0.15 18.98
C LEU A 217 -2.65 1.05 18.29
N GLY A 218 -2.12 1.49 17.16
CA GLY A 218 -2.66 2.58 16.36
C GLY A 218 -2.86 2.18 14.90
N LEU A 219 -3.91 2.72 14.26
CA LEU A 219 -4.14 2.60 12.83
C LEU A 219 -3.40 3.74 12.12
N ILE A 220 -2.45 3.39 11.25
CA ILE A 220 -1.62 4.34 10.50
C ILE A 220 -2.24 4.63 9.15
N GLU A 221 -2.73 3.60 8.48
CA GLU A 221 -3.41 3.70 7.20
C GLU A 221 -4.44 2.57 7.07
N ASN A 222 -5.57 2.86 6.44
CA ASN A 222 -6.71 2.01 6.21
C ASN A 222 -7.12 2.09 4.74
N THR A 223 -7.15 0.95 4.07
CA THR A 223 -7.47 0.88 2.64
C THR A 223 -8.41 -0.28 2.33
N PRO A 224 -9.42 -0.08 1.48
CA PRO A 224 -10.32 -1.16 1.10
C PRO A 224 -9.67 -2.32 0.35
N SER A 225 -8.63 -2.07 -0.46
CA SER A 225 -8.02 -3.07 -1.34
C SER A 225 -6.65 -3.58 -0.84
N GLY A 226 -6.05 -2.90 0.13
CA GLY A 226 -4.87 -3.36 0.85
C GLY A 226 -3.59 -2.57 0.57
N SER A 227 -2.75 -2.52 1.61
CA SER A 227 -1.41 -1.90 1.61
C SER A 227 -0.33 -2.95 1.86
N PHE A 228 0.86 -2.73 1.32
CA PHE A 228 1.89 -3.74 1.24
C PHE A 228 3.32 -3.20 1.41
N ASN A 229 4.16 -4.01 2.03
CA ASN A 229 5.61 -3.80 2.16
C ASN A 229 6.00 -2.44 2.78
N PRO A 230 5.47 -2.07 3.96
CA PRO A 230 5.83 -0.81 4.62
C PRO A 230 7.31 -0.78 5.04
N PHE A 231 7.97 0.36 4.85
CA PHE A 231 9.29 0.63 5.39
C PHE A 231 9.51 2.14 5.62
N VAL A 232 10.41 2.49 6.54
CA VAL A 232 10.80 3.90 6.74
C VAL A 232 11.95 4.26 5.80
N ASP A 233 11.75 5.28 4.96
CA ASP A 233 12.78 5.82 4.07
C ASP A 233 13.79 6.70 4.82
N SER A 234 14.87 7.09 4.15
CA SER A 234 15.95 7.91 4.71
C SER A 234 15.50 9.30 5.18
N PHE A 235 14.33 9.77 4.73
CA PHE A 235 13.71 11.03 5.14
C PHE A 235 12.75 10.86 6.32
N GLY A 236 12.56 9.62 6.79
CA GLY A 236 11.68 9.32 7.91
C GLY A 236 10.22 9.14 7.54
N ARG A 237 9.86 9.06 6.27
CA ARG A 237 8.49 8.76 5.83
C ARG A 237 8.28 7.26 5.83
N LEU A 238 7.07 6.83 6.16
CA LEU A 238 6.65 5.45 5.96
C LEU A 238 6.19 5.31 4.51
N VAL A 239 6.92 4.54 3.70
CA VAL A 239 6.65 4.28 2.28
C VAL A 239 6.15 2.85 2.11
N PHE A 240 5.17 2.66 1.22
CA PHE A 240 4.52 1.38 0.97
C PHE A 240 3.92 1.34 -0.43
N SER A 241 3.51 0.16 -0.89
CA SER A 241 2.68 -0.01 -2.09
C SER A 241 1.22 -0.18 -1.68
N ARG A 242 0.29 0.55 -2.31
CA ARG A 242 -1.16 0.40 -2.09
C ARG A 242 -1.82 -0.04 -3.38
N TRP A 243 -2.78 -0.95 -3.30
CA TRP A 243 -3.60 -1.32 -4.46
C TRP A 243 -4.81 -0.41 -4.56
N ASP A 244 -4.86 0.41 -5.60
CA ASP A 244 -5.92 1.39 -5.79
C ASP A 244 -6.92 0.95 -6.85
N HIS A 245 -8.20 0.99 -6.46
CA HIS A 245 -9.33 0.89 -7.40
C HIS A 245 -10.23 2.10 -7.31
N MET A 246 -10.85 2.31 -6.14
CA MET A 246 -12.01 3.18 -6.00
C MET A 246 -12.98 2.89 -7.14
N ASN A 247 -13.71 1.79 -7.11
CA ASN A 247 -14.61 1.40 -8.19
C ASN A 247 -15.93 0.87 -7.65
N GLN A 248 -16.93 0.90 -8.52
CA GLN A 248 -18.21 0.26 -8.23
C GLN A 248 -18.02 -1.26 -8.06
N ASP A 249 -18.84 -1.93 -7.27
CA ASP A 249 -18.79 -3.38 -7.10
C ASP A 249 -19.18 -4.07 -8.41
N VAL A 250 -18.24 -4.82 -8.98
CA VAL A 250 -18.48 -5.61 -10.17
C VAL A 250 -19.61 -6.64 -9.99
N ASN A 251 -19.90 -7.06 -8.76
CA ASN A 251 -21.00 -7.97 -8.45
C ASN A 251 -22.37 -7.28 -8.48
N ASP A 252 -22.42 -5.94 -8.43
CA ASP A 252 -23.66 -5.16 -8.57
C ASP A 252 -23.89 -4.67 -10.01
N ASP A 253 -22.97 -4.99 -10.94
CA ASP A 253 -23.13 -4.68 -12.36
C ASP A 253 -24.12 -5.67 -13.01
N PRO A 254 -25.32 -5.23 -13.44
CA PRO A 254 -26.33 -6.12 -14.02
C PRO A 254 -25.89 -6.73 -15.36
N SER A 255 -24.84 -6.20 -15.99
CA SER A 255 -24.26 -6.73 -17.24
C SER A 255 -23.19 -7.80 -17.02
N THR A 256 -22.78 -8.05 -15.77
CA THR A 256 -21.73 -9.03 -15.43
C THR A 256 -22.31 -10.20 -14.66
N PRO A 257 -22.42 -11.41 -15.24
CA PRO A 257 -22.76 -12.59 -14.46
C PRO A 257 -21.66 -12.89 -13.44
N THR A 258 -21.98 -12.80 -12.16
CA THR A 258 -21.05 -13.05 -11.05
C THR A 258 -21.47 -14.26 -10.21
N PRO A 259 -20.50 -14.95 -9.56
CA PRO A 259 -20.81 -16.04 -8.64
C PRO A 259 -21.39 -15.55 -7.29
N LEU A 260 -21.32 -14.24 -7.03
CA LEU A 260 -21.76 -13.60 -5.80
C LEU A 260 -22.79 -12.52 -6.09
N MET A 261 -23.80 -12.43 -5.24
CA MET A 261 -24.86 -11.43 -5.29
C MET A 261 -24.70 -10.44 -4.13
N PRO A 262 -24.71 -9.12 -4.39
CA PRO A 262 -24.53 -8.11 -3.37
C PRO A 262 -25.83 -7.75 -2.65
N PHE A 263 -25.69 -7.32 -1.40
CA PHE A 263 -26.71 -6.61 -0.63
C PHE A 263 -26.00 -5.68 0.36
N ASP A 264 -26.72 -4.72 0.93
CA ASP A 264 -26.11 -3.80 1.92
C ASP A 264 -26.65 -4.07 3.33
N TYR A 265 -25.80 -3.86 4.32
CA TYR A 265 -26.19 -3.66 5.70
C TYR A 265 -26.47 -2.17 5.95
N ALA A 266 -27.44 -1.85 6.79
CA ALA A 266 -27.79 -0.47 7.11
C ALA A 266 -26.71 0.29 7.91
N SER A 267 -25.78 -0.44 8.55
CA SER A 267 -24.61 0.11 9.25
C SER A 267 -23.57 -0.99 9.50
N GLU A 268 -22.40 -0.61 10.01
CA GLU A 268 -21.34 -1.54 10.42
C GLU A 268 -21.68 -2.37 11.68
N ALA A 269 -22.83 -2.13 12.33
CA ALA A 269 -23.25 -2.89 13.49
C ALA A 269 -23.45 -4.39 13.16
N ALA A 270 -23.13 -5.25 14.13
CA ALA A 270 -23.23 -6.70 13.97
C ALA A 270 -24.66 -7.19 13.69
N ASN A 271 -25.66 -6.47 14.18
CA ASN A 271 -27.09 -6.77 14.04
C ASN A 271 -27.82 -5.82 13.06
N ALA A 272 -27.07 -5.12 12.19
CA ALA A 272 -27.66 -4.22 11.21
C ALA A 272 -28.66 -4.95 10.29
N THR A 273 -29.78 -4.29 10.00
CA THR A 273 -30.75 -4.79 9.01
C THR A 273 -30.17 -4.74 7.60
N THR A 274 -30.67 -5.60 6.71
CA THR A 274 -30.24 -5.61 5.30
C THR A 274 -31.13 -4.75 4.43
N THR A 275 -30.55 -4.23 3.35
CA THR A 275 -31.21 -3.46 2.28
C THR A 275 -30.69 -3.92 0.92
N ASN A 276 -31.30 -3.44 -0.15
CA ASN A 276 -30.76 -3.65 -1.50
C ASN A 276 -29.37 -3.00 -1.60
N ALA A 277 -28.49 -3.60 -2.42
CA ALA A 277 -27.24 -2.98 -2.79
C ALA A 277 -27.51 -1.65 -3.51
N THR A 278 -26.73 -0.62 -3.20
CA THR A 278 -26.80 0.68 -3.87
C THR A 278 -25.43 1.29 -3.98
N GLU A 279 -25.08 1.74 -5.18
CA GLU A 279 -23.83 2.44 -5.46
C GLU A 279 -24.07 3.76 -6.16
N LEU A 280 -23.49 4.81 -5.58
CA LEU A 280 -23.65 6.20 -6.02
C LEU A 280 -22.32 6.80 -6.47
N PHE A 281 -21.21 6.17 -6.11
CA PHE A 281 -19.86 6.65 -6.29
C PHE A 281 -18.90 5.48 -6.43
N PRO A 282 -17.86 5.56 -7.28
CA PRO A 282 -17.59 6.65 -8.23
C PRO A 282 -18.38 6.44 -9.54
N GLU A 283 -17.81 6.75 -10.71
CA GLU A 283 -18.43 6.44 -12.00
C GLU A 283 -18.64 4.92 -12.21
N PRO A 284 -19.63 4.52 -13.04
CA PRO A 284 -19.76 3.14 -13.47
C PRO A 284 -18.49 2.59 -14.12
N ILE A 285 -18.17 1.32 -13.84
CA ILE A 285 -16.97 0.66 -14.39
C ILE A 285 -17.03 0.59 -15.93
N LYS A 286 -18.23 0.44 -16.48
CA LYS A 286 -18.48 0.36 -17.92
C LYS A 286 -19.29 1.55 -18.41
N HIS A 287 -19.18 1.85 -19.70
CA HIS A 287 -20.07 2.79 -20.36
C HIS A 287 -21.52 2.33 -20.22
N VAL A 288 -22.38 3.24 -19.74
CA VAL A 288 -23.82 3.00 -19.65
C VAL A 288 -24.47 3.56 -20.91
N VAL A 289 -25.24 2.74 -21.64
CA VAL A 289 -25.92 3.16 -22.87
C VAL A 289 -26.82 4.37 -22.60
N GLY A 290 -26.65 5.43 -23.38
CA GLY A 290 -27.34 6.72 -23.20
C GLY A 290 -26.70 7.68 -22.20
N SER A 291 -25.65 7.25 -21.49
CA SER A 291 -24.81 8.10 -20.65
C SER A 291 -23.70 8.78 -21.45
N VAL A 292 -23.30 9.96 -20.96
CA VAL A 292 -22.14 10.71 -21.43
C VAL A 292 -20.84 10.34 -20.69
N LEU A 293 -20.90 9.38 -19.76
CA LEU A 293 -19.74 8.91 -19.01
C LEU A 293 -19.05 7.73 -19.72
N ASN A 294 -17.74 7.83 -19.91
CA ASN A 294 -16.90 6.67 -20.15
C ASN A 294 -16.85 5.78 -18.90
N GLY A 295 -16.62 4.48 -19.12
CA GLY A 295 -16.33 3.55 -18.02
C GLY A 295 -15.04 3.93 -17.29
N PHE A 296 -14.99 3.68 -15.99
CA PHE A 296 -13.87 4.04 -15.14
C PHE A 296 -13.37 2.86 -14.33
N GLU A 297 -12.07 2.61 -14.42
CA GLU A 297 -11.36 1.64 -13.58
C GLU A 297 -9.95 2.17 -13.30
N ILE A 298 -9.54 2.07 -12.04
CA ILE A 298 -8.13 2.02 -11.65
C ILE A 298 -7.89 0.59 -11.19
N ASN A 299 -6.79 0.01 -11.64
CA ASN A 299 -6.23 -1.22 -11.11
C ASN A 299 -4.72 -1.03 -11.20
N GLN A 300 -4.13 -0.54 -10.12
CA GLN A 300 -2.72 -0.17 -10.08
C GLN A 300 -2.21 -0.22 -8.65
N PHE A 301 -1.02 -0.79 -8.48
CA PHE A 301 -0.26 -0.71 -7.24
C PHE A 301 0.62 0.53 -7.25
N PHE A 302 0.20 1.60 -6.54
CA PHE A 302 0.95 2.85 -6.45
C PHE A 302 1.90 2.85 -5.24
N PRO A 303 3.03 3.57 -5.33
CA PRO A 303 3.78 3.95 -4.15
C PRO A 303 3.06 5.07 -3.38
N TRP A 304 2.89 4.87 -2.08
CA TRP A 304 2.31 5.82 -1.14
C TRP A 304 3.29 6.15 -0.03
N ALA A 305 3.07 7.30 0.61
CA ALA A 305 3.83 7.74 1.77
C ALA A 305 2.92 8.38 2.82
N VAL A 306 3.24 8.14 4.09
CA VAL A 306 2.68 8.82 5.26
C VAL A 306 3.82 9.23 6.19
N ASN A 307 3.56 10.15 7.11
CA ASN A 307 4.41 10.33 8.29
C ASN A 307 4.33 9.09 9.20
N GLN A 308 5.30 8.90 10.10
CA GLN A 308 5.31 7.75 11.00
C GLN A 308 4.18 7.76 12.06
N ASP A 309 3.46 8.87 12.20
CA ASP A 309 2.21 8.97 12.97
C ASP A 309 0.94 8.74 12.13
N GLY A 310 1.08 8.48 10.84
CA GLY A 310 -0.01 8.26 9.86
C GLY A 310 -0.53 9.53 9.19
N SER A 311 -0.12 10.72 9.63
CA SER A 311 -0.57 11.98 9.01
C SER A 311 0.08 12.19 7.64
N ASN A 312 -0.41 13.17 6.87
CA ASN A 312 0.15 13.50 5.55
C ASN A 312 0.13 12.36 4.52
N GLU A 313 -0.89 11.47 4.55
CA GLU A 313 -1.08 10.48 3.48
C GLU A 313 -1.16 11.15 2.11
N GLU A 314 -0.32 10.67 1.19
CA GLU A 314 -0.27 11.06 -0.21
C GLU A 314 0.43 9.96 -1.02
N THR A 315 0.18 9.88 -2.33
CA THR A 315 1.07 9.11 -3.21
C THR A 315 2.50 9.65 -3.08
N LEU A 316 3.52 8.81 -3.31
CA LEU A 316 4.91 9.16 -3.05
C LEU A 316 5.36 10.42 -3.83
N ASN A 317 5.42 11.56 -3.14
CA ASN A 317 5.58 12.90 -3.72
C ASN A 317 4.48 13.25 -4.72
N HIS A 318 3.21 13.02 -4.41
CA HIS A 318 2.07 13.43 -5.24
C HIS A 318 2.16 12.92 -6.70
N ILE A 319 2.89 11.83 -6.96
CA ILE A 319 2.93 11.23 -8.29
C ILE A 319 1.67 10.42 -8.54
N GLY A 320 1.15 10.46 -9.77
CA GLY A 320 -0.06 9.75 -10.11
C GLY A 320 0.03 9.06 -11.47
N ARG A 321 -1.15 8.82 -12.05
CA ARG A 321 -1.27 8.21 -13.39
C ARG A 321 -0.64 9.08 -14.46
N HIS A 322 -0.63 10.40 -14.30
CA HIS A 322 0.01 11.33 -15.22
C HIS A 322 1.53 11.12 -15.30
N GLU A 323 2.20 10.79 -14.19
CA GLU A 323 3.63 10.51 -14.14
C GLU A 323 3.97 9.06 -14.50
N LEU A 324 3.08 8.10 -14.17
CA LEU A 324 3.40 6.68 -14.17
C LEU A 324 2.69 5.85 -15.26
N LYS A 325 1.43 6.13 -15.60
CA LYS A 325 0.63 5.23 -16.46
C LYS A 325 0.91 5.48 -17.94
N GLN A 326 0.72 4.47 -18.79
CA GLN A 326 0.89 4.61 -20.25
C GLN A 326 -0.25 5.42 -20.89
N SER A 327 -1.50 5.11 -20.55
CA SER A 327 -2.68 5.77 -21.10
C SER A 327 -3.90 5.56 -20.20
N PHE A 328 -4.88 6.46 -20.29
CA PHE A 328 -6.21 6.32 -19.69
C PHE A 328 -7.22 7.31 -20.28
N SER A 329 -8.50 6.96 -20.21
CA SER A 329 -9.55 7.72 -20.88
C SER A 329 -10.03 8.93 -20.07
N ARG A 330 -10.54 9.94 -20.80
CA ARG A 330 -11.35 11.02 -20.22
C ARG A 330 -12.67 10.49 -19.67
N ASN A 331 -13.29 11.22 -18.74
CA ASN A 331 -14.54 10.80 -18.09
C ASN A 331 -15.81 11.12 -18.90
N TYR A 332 -15.94 12.31 -19.50
CA TYR A 332 -17.09 12.69 -20.33
C TYR A 332 -16.78 12.55 -21.83
N THR A 333 -17.71 11.96 -22.56
CA THR A 333 -17.59 11.73 -24.01
C THR A 333 -18.09 12.91 -24.84
N ASN A 334 -18.90 13.79 -24.26
CA ASN A 334 -19.54 14.93 -24.92
C ASN A 334 -18.79 16.27 -24.73
N ASP A 335 -17.63 16.26 -24.09
CA ASP A 335 -16.76 17.43 -23.94
C ASP A 335 -15.49 17.27 -24.77
N THR A 336 -15.37 18.08 -25.82
CA THR A 336 -14.21 18.06 -26.72
C THR A 336 -12.94 18.65 -26.11
N ASN A 337 -13.03 19.38 -25.00
CA ASN A 337 -11.86 19.91 -24.29
C ASN A 337 -11.20 18.86 -23.39
N LEU A 338 -11.92 17.78 -23.04
CA LEU A 338 -11.33 16.66 -22.33
C LEU A 338 -10.63 15.73 -23.30
N ILE A 339 -9.43 15.28 -22.95
CA ILE A 339 -8.61 14.41 -23.81
C ILE A 339 -8.22 13.14 -23.08
N ASP A 340 -8.14 12.04 -23.82
CA ASP A 340 -7.53 10.83 -23.30
C ASP A 340 -6.05 11.08 -23.01
N PHE A 341 -5.56 10.56 -21.90
CA PHE A 341 -4.16 10.63 -21.55
C PHE A 341 -3.36 9.59 -22.35
N SER A 342 -2.19 10.00 -22.84
CA SER A 342 -1.16 9.12 -23.38
C SER A 342 0.22 9.66 -23.01
N ALA A 343 1.08 8.82 -22.43
CA ALA A 343 2.44 9.18 -22.05
C ALA A 343 3.21 9.86 -23.20
N ALA A 344 3.11 9.30 -24.41
CA ALA A 344 3.80 9.77 -25.60
C ALA A 344 3.32 11.15 -26.10
N ALA A 345 2.07 11.53 -25.81
CA ALA A 345 1.48 12.79 -26.25
C ALA A 345 1.40 13.85 -25.13
N SER A 346 1.53 13.43 -23.87
CA SER A 346 1.36 14.30 -22.69
C SER A 346 2.44 15.38 -22.54
N GLY A 347 3.61 15.19 -23.15
CA GLY A 347 4.78 16.05 -22.93
C GLY A 347 5.44 15.88 -21.55
N ARG A 348 5.04 14.87 -20.76
CA ARG A 348 5.67 14.60 -19.46
C ARG A 348 7.15 14.23 -19.62
N ILE A 349 7.97 14.54 -18.62
CA ILE A 349 9.42 14.25 -18.66
C ILE A 349 9.68 12.75 -18.63
N ASN A 350 8.98 12.01 -17.77
CA ASN A 350 9.14 10.56 -17.66
C ASN A 350 8.49 9.82 -18.84
N GLN A 351 9.27 9.26 -19.76
CA GLN A 351 8.72 8.48 -20.87
C GLN A 351 8.58 6.98 -20.57
N LYS A 352 8.94 6.53 -19.37
CA LYS A 352 8.89 5.13 -18.94
C LYS A 352 7.70 4.89 -18.01
N SER A 353 6.72 4.14 -18.50
CA SER A 353 5.50 3.84 -17.74
C SER A 353 5.68 2.63 -16.85
N ILE A 354 4.98 2.61 -15.73
CA ILE A 354 4.85 1.44 -14.86
C ILE A 354 3.37 1.17 -14.59
N ASN A 355 2.98 -0.10 -14.56
CA ASN A 355 1.60 -0.50 -14.30
C ASN A 355 1.38 -0.84 -12.83
N ASN A 356 2.30 -1.58 -12.23
CA ASN A 356 2.27 -1.98 -10.83
C ASN A 356 3.65 -1.72 -10.22
N LEU A 357 3.71 -1.41 -8.93
CA LEU A 357 4.99 -1.31 -8.22
C LEU A 357 4.94 -2.17 -6.96
N PHE A 358 5.37 -3.41 -7.08
CA PHE A 358 5.45 -4.36 -5.97
C PHE A 358 6.80 -4.26 -5.25
N GLN A 359 6.82 -4.66 -3.97
CA GLN A 359 8.05 -4.90 -3.20
C GLN A 359 8.98 -3.69 -3.17
N ILE A 360 8.40 -2.49 -3.03
CA ILE A 360 9.14 -1.23 -3.04
C ILE A 360 10.17 -1.17 -1.90
N ARG A 361 11.38 -0.66 -2.20
CA ARG A 361 12.47 -0.43 -1.24
C ARG A 361 13.32 0.77 -1.66
N GLU A 362 13.86 1.50 -0.69
CA GLU A 362 14.83 2.56 -0.99
C GLU A 362 16.23 1.98 -1.27
N ASP A 363 16.93 2.59 -2.22
CA ASP A 363 18.34 2.37 -2.51
C ASP A 363 19.22 2.95 -1.39
N PRO A 364 19.95 2.14 -0.60
CA PRO A 364 20.77 2.62 0.50
C PRO A 364 21.97 3.47 0.02
N THR A 365 22.30 3.45 -1.28
CA THR A 365 23.39 4.25 -1.85
C THR A 365 22.92 5.58 -2.44
N THR A 366 21.61 5.73 -2.68
CA THR A 366 21.01 6.92 -3.30
C THR A 366 19.68 7.25 -2.64
N THR A 367 19.69 8.13 -1.63
CA THR A 367 18.48 8.57 -0.92
C THR A 367 17.41 9.10 -1.88
N GLY A 368 16.17 8.66 -1.70
CA GLY A 368 15.05 9.06 -2.56
C GLY A 368 14.98 8.34 -3.90
N ARG A 369 15.81 7.31 -4.13
CA ARG A 369 15.64 6.38 -5.24
C ARG A 369 15.04 5.08 -4.71
N TYR A 370 13.96 4.62 -5.33
CA TYR A 370 13.18 3.47 -4.87
C TYR A 370 13.15 2.39 -5.92
N PHE A 371 13.60 1.19 -5.60
CA PHE A 371 13.46 0.00 -6.42
C PHE A 371 12.11 -0.67 -6.18
N GLY A 372 11.58 -1.33 -7.19
CA GLY A 372 10.39 -2.18 -7.10
C GLY A 372 10.22 -3.01 -8.35
N VAL A 373 9.10 -3.74 -8.42
CA VAL A 373 8.80 -4.65 -9.54
C VAL A 373 7.54 -4.19 -10.25
N ASP A 374 7.65 -3.94 -11.56
CA ASP A 374 6.51 -3.79 -12.47
C ASP A 374 6.22 -5.13 -13.15
N GLY A 375 5.03 -5.66 -12.90
CA GLY A 375 4.63 -7.00 -13.33
C GLY A 375 3.13 -7.14 -13.46
N SER A 376 2.69 -8.19 -14.17
CA SER A 376 1.28 -8.59 -14.20
C SER A 376 0.78 -8.94 -12.80
N GLU A 377 -0.48 -8.64 -12.53
CA GLU A 377 -1.18 -9.04 -11.30
C GLU A 377 -1.41 -10.55 -11.20
N PHE A 378 -1.51 -11.24 -12.34
CA PHE A 378 -1.76 -12.67 -12.38
C PHE A 378 -0.66 -13.41 -13.13
N GLN A 379 -0.52 -14.68 -12.76
CA GLN A 379 0.32 -15.69 -13.39
C GLN A 379 1.82 -15.44 -13.25
N MET A 380 2.23 -14.55 -12.35
CA MET A 380 3.63 -14.10 -12.22
C MET A 380 4.09 -14.01 -10.76
N HIS A 381 3.24 -14.23 -9.77
CA HIS A 381 3.58 -14.24 -8.34
C HIS A 381 4.24 -12.92 -7.86
N ARG A 382 3.75 -11.77 -8.35
CA ARG A 382 4.37 -10.44 -8.17
C ARG A 382 5.80 -10.33 -8.71
N ALA A 383 6.20 -11.19 -9.64
CA ALA A 383 7.44 -11.05 -10.38
C ALA A 383 7.22 -10.25 -11.67
N GLY A 384 8.29 -9.72 -12.24
CA GLY A 384 8.25 -8.92 -13.44
C GLY A 384 9.57 -8.23 -13.72
N GLN A 385 9.49 -6.99 -14.20
CA GLN A 385 10.60 -6.10 -14.46
C GLN A 385 11.02 -5.36 -13.18
N ILE A 386 12.31 -5.29 -12.90
CA ILE A 386 12.82 -4.38 -11.88
C ILE A 386 12.88 -2.96 -12.46
N VAL A 387 12.31 -2.03 -11.72
CA VAL A 387 12.32 -0.60 -12.04
C VAL A 387 12.84 0.19 -10.84
N ALA A 388 13.35 1.40 -11.10
CA ALA A 388 13.70 2.35 -10.06
C ALA A 388 13.05 3.71 -10.31
N LEU A 389 12.46 4.28 -9.26
CA LEU A 389 11.83 5.59 -9.25
C LEU A 389 12.72 6.59 -8.49
N THR A 390 13.10 7.70 -9.11
CA THR A 390 13.82 8.78 -8.39
C THR A 390 12.82 9.84 -7.94
N SER A 391 12.50 9.85 -6.64
CA SER A 391 11.46 10.68 -6.03
C SER A 391 11.85 11.10 -4.59
N PRO A 392 12.95 11.88 -4.38
CA PRO A 392 13.22 12.49 -3.08
C PRO A 392 12.17 13.56 -2.75
N PRO A 393 11.82 13.81 -1.47
CA PRO A 393 10.68 14.67 -1.07
C PRO A 393 10.61 16.05 -1.71
N SER A 394 11.77 16.66 -2.03
CA SER A 394 11.83 17.99 -2.62
C SER A 394 11.67 18.02 -4.14
N LEU A 395 11.60 16.86 -4.80
CA LEU A 395 11.50 16.79 -6.25
C LEU A 395 10.06 17.02 -6.70
N ASN A 396 9.90 17.91 -7.66
CA ASN A 396 8.61 18.16 -8.27
C ASN A 396 8.08 16.87 -8.96
N PRO A 397 6.79 16.52 -8.83
CA PRO A 397 6.27 15.26 -9.38
C PRO A 397 6.46 15.17 -10.90
N ASN A 398 6.32 16.29 -11.62
CA ASN A 398 6.53 16.35 -13.08
C ASN A 398 8.00 16.06 -13.50
N ALA A 399 8.94 16.13 -12.56
CA ALA A 399 10.36 15.88 -12.78
C ALA A 399 10.81 14.50 -12.27
N VAL A 400 9.92 13.74 -11.63
CA VAL A 400 10.17 12.35 -11.22
C VAL A 400 10.41 11.51 -12.47
N THR A 401 11.40 10.61 -12.40
CA THR A 401 11.77 9.73 -13.52
C THR A 401 11.75 8.27 -13.09
N VAL A 402 11.31 7.41 -14.01
CA VAL A 402 11.45 5.96 -13.90
C VAL A 402 12.68 5.51 -14.70
N THR A 403 13.45 4.57 -14.13
CA THR A 403 14.52 3.85 -14.80
C THR A 403 14.17 2.38 -14.83
N TYR A 404 14.08 1.81 -16.03
CA TYR A 404 14.06 0.36 -16.23
C TYR A 404 15.43 -0.22 -15.89
N ILE A 405 15.47 -1.08 -14.86
CA ILE A 405 16.70 -1.70 -14.37
C ILE A 405 16.95 -3.01 -15.11
N THR A 406 15.91 -3.83 -15.30
CA THR A 406 15.94 -5.02 -16.18
C THR A 406 15.16 -4.73 -17.47
N ASP A 407 15.31 -5.62 -18.48
CA ASP A 407 14.63 -5.49 -19.78
C ASP A 407 13.10 -5.36 -19.60
N ALA A 408 12.49 -4.42 -20.31
CA ALA A 408 11.04 -4.13 -20.24
C ALA A 408 10.16 -5.31 -20.66
N GLN A 409 10.67 -6.26 -21.44
CA GLN A 409 9.95 -7.47 -21.81
C GLN A 409 9.67 -8.38 -20.62
N THR A 410 10.41 -8.22 -19.52
CA THR A 410 10.21 -9.02 -18.29
C THR A 410 9.00 -8.59 -17.47
N SER A 411 8.35 -7.44 -17.78
CA SER A 411 7.17 -6.94 -17.05
C SER A 411 5.88 -7.71 -17.35
N THR A 412 5.90 -8.53 -18.40
CA THR A 412 4.80 -9.40 -18.80
C THR A 412 5.33 -10.77 -19.15
N TYR A 413 4.51 -11.80 -18.99
CA TYR A 413 4.81 -13.12 -19.52
C TYR A 413 4.60 -13.19 -21.04
N LEU A 414 5.23 -14.17 -21.68
CA LEU A 414 5.03 -14.52 -23.08
C LEU A 414 3.65 -15.18 -23.27
N PHE A 415 2.86 -14.67 -24.20
CA PHE A 415 1.61 -15.29 -24.65
C PHE A 415 1.73 -15.74 -26.12
N THR A 416 0.90 -16.69 -26.53
CA THR A 416 0.89 -17.26 -27.89
C THR A 416 0.79 -16.15 -28.95
N GLY A 417 1.79 -16.08 -29.84
CA GLY A 417 1.88 -15.08 -30.91
C GLY A 417 2.80 -13.89 -30.61
N ALA A 418 3.32 -13.79 -29.38
CA ALA A 418 4.34 -12.80 -29.05
C ALA A 418 5.71 -13.16 -29.66
N SER A 419 6.39 -12.19 -30.27
CA SER A 419 7.76 -12.31 -30.78
C SER A 419 8.68 -11.40 -29.97
N TYR A 420 9.18 -11.89 -28.84
CA TYR A 420 10.10 -11.14 -27.99
C TYR A 420 11.50 -11.74 -28.10
N PRO A 421 12.50 -10.99 -28.59
CA PRO A 421 13.84 -11.54 -28.76
C PRO A 421 14.59 -11.81 -27.45
N TYR A 422 14.14 -11.33 -26.28
CA TYR A 422 14.92 -11.35 -25.03
C TYR A 422 14.12 -11.48 -23.71
N ASN A 423 12.91 -12.05 -23.69
CA ASN A 423 12.30 -12.37 -22.38
C ASN A 423 13.03 -13.57 -21.76
N ILE A 424 13.86 -13.28 -20.76
CA ILE A 424 14.67 -14.27 -20.04
C ILE A 424 13.93 -14.87 -18.82
N GLY A 425 12.76 -14.35 -18.45
CA GLY A 425 12.05 -14.71 -17.24
C GLY A 425 11.68 -13.51 -16.38
N HIS A 426 11.45 -13.74 -15.08
CA HIS A 426 10.84 -12.74 -14.21
C HIS A 426 11.58 -12.57 -12.88
N PHE A 427 11.73 -11.32 -12.47
CA PHE A 427 12.43 -10.91 -11.26
C PHE A 427 11.45 -10.52 -10.15
N ARG A 428 11.83 -10.78 -8.90
CA ARG A 428 11.11 -10.34 -7.72
C ARG A 428 12.07 -10.02 -6.57
N ASP A 429 11.52 -9.39 -5.54
CA ASP A 429 12.16 -9.02 -4.29
C ASP A 429 13.54 -8.33 -4.50
N PRO A 430 13.61 -7.21 -5.23
CA PRO A 430 14.88 -6.51 -5.45
C PRO A 430 15.44 -6.03 -4.12
N LEU A 431 16.71 -6.35 -3.86
CA LEU A 431 17.50 -5.93 -2.71
C LEU A 431 18.70 -5.11 -3.20
N PRO A 432 18.56 -3.78 -3.33
CA PRO A 432 19.73 -2.92 -3.47
C PRO A 432 20.51 -2.96 -2.15
N MET A 433 21.79 -3.34 -2.22
CA MET A 433 22.66 -3.49 -1.06
C MET A 433 23.45 -2.22 -0.76
N SER A 434 23.89 -2.09 0.50
CA SER A 434 24.67 -0.94 0.97
C SER A 434 26.02 -0.72 0.27
N ASP A 435 26.56 -1.75 -0.41
CA ASP A 435 27.77 -1.65 -1.23
C ASP A 435 27.50 -1.26 -2.70
N GLY A 436 26.23 -1.08 -3.08
CA GLY A 436 25.78 -0.77 -4.44
C GLY A 436 25.55 -1.99 -5.34
N SER A 437 25.78 -3.22 -4.84
CA SER A 437 25.35 -4.42 -5.55
C SER A 437 23.82 -4.57 -5.48
N LEU A 438 23.26 -5.33 -6.43
CA LEU A 438 21.82 -5.60 -6.51
C LEU A 438 21.59 -7.10 -6.50
N ILE A 439 20.73 -7.57 -5.61
CA ILE A 439 20.28 -8.96 -5.54
C ILE A 439 18.79 -9.00 -5.89
N ALA A 440 18.34 -10.06 -6.57
CA ALA A 440 16.93 -10.32 -6.75
C ALA A 440 16.66 -11.83 -6.79
N ALA A 441 15.44 -12.21 -6.44
CA ALA A 441 14.93 -13.54 -6.77
C ALA A 441 14.55 -13.57 -8.25
N PHE A 442 14.94 -14.61 -8.97
CA PHE A 442 14.72 -14.72 -10.41
C PHE A 442 14.27 -16.12 -10.79
N ALA A 443 13.27 -16.20 -11.66
CA ALA A 443 12.83 -17.43 -12.31
C ALA A 443 13.07 -17.33 -13.82
N ASN A 444 13.89 -18.23 -14.36
CA ASN A 444 14.32 -18.27 -15.76
C ASN A 444 13.26 -18.89 -16.68
N ILE A 445 12.01 -18.47 -16.54
CA ILE A 445 10.87 -18.94 -17.34
C ILE A 445 10.09 -17.72 -17.77
N PRO A 446 10.02 -17.44 -19.08
CA PRO A 446 9.36 -16.24 -19.60
C PRO A 446 7.85 -16.41 -19.83
N ASP A 447 7.34 -17.65 -19.79
CA ASP A 447 5.91 -17.93 -19.88
C ASP A 447 5.21 -17.60 -18.56
N GLY A 448 3.89 -17.41 -18.63
CA GLY A 448 3.06 -17.31 -17.45
C GLY A 448 2.96 -18.67 -16.75
N GLU A 449 2.46 -18.67 -15.53
CA GLU A 449 1.93 -19.89 -14.91
C GLU A 449 0.98 -20.61 -15.88
N ASN A 450 1.33 -21.84 -16.28
CA ASN A 450 0.50 -22.70 -17.12
C ASN A 450 -0.23 -23.75 -16.26
N ASN A 451 -1.32 -24.33 -16.78
CA ASN A 451 -2.10 -25.40 -16.12
C ASN A 451 -1.26 -26.69 -15.89
N ILE A 452 -0.38 -26.72 -14.89
CA ILE A 452 0.52 -27.86 -14.63
C ILE A 452 -0.10 -28.79 -13.57
N GLY A 453 -1.15 -29.51 -13.95
CA GLY A 453 -1.61 -30.71 -13.21
C GLY A 453 -2.66 -30.47 -12.12
N PRO A 454 -3.15 -31.57 -11.49
CA PRO A 454 -4.27 -31.47 -10.56
C PRO A 454 -3.85 -30.87 -9.22
N LEU A 455 -4.70 -29.97 -8.73
CA LEU A 455 -4.73 -29.43 -7.37
C LEU A 455 -4.53 -30.53 -6.30
N PRO A 456 -3.94 -30.23 -5.12
CA PRO A 456 -3.92 -28.94 -4.41
C PRO A 456 -2.75 -28.00 -4.67
N LEU A 457 -1.60 -28.52 -5.10
CA LEU A 457 -0.40 -27.74 -5.35
C LEU A 457 0.23 -28.28 -6.64
N PRO A 458 -0.31 -27.93 -7.82
CA PRO A 458 0.49 -28.08 -9.02
C PRO A 458 1.82 -27.35 -8.77
N PRO A 459 2.97 -28.01 -8.97
CA PRO A 459 4.24 -27.33 -8.77
C PRO A 459 4.28 -26.14 -9.72
N SER A 460 4.56 -24.95 -9.17
CA SER A 460 4.80 -23.77 -10.00
C SER A 460 5.88 -24.10 -11.02
N ASN A 461 5.71 -23.61 -12.26
CA ASN A 461 6.80 -23.65 -13.22
C ASN A 461 7.96 -22.76 -12.75
N TYR A 462 7.68 -21.64 -12.08
CA TYR A 462 8.70 -20.75 -11.57
C TYR A 462 9.57 -21.42 -10.50
N GLN A 463 10.87 -21.23 -10.64
CA GLN A 463 11.89 -21.66 -9.69
C GLN A 463 12.69 -20.43 -9.28
N PHE A 464 12.19 -19.71 -8.26
CA PHE A 464 12.86 -18.51 -7.76
C PHE A 464 14.10 -18.89 -6.93
N HIS A 465 15.26 -18.47 -7.42
CA HIS A 465 16.53 -18.47 -6.68
C HIS A 465 17.07 -17.06 -6.58
N LEU A 466 17.90 -16.80 -5.57
CA LEU A 466 18.56 -15.51 -5.43
C LEU A 466 19.76 -15.40 -6.38
N TYR A 467 19.85 -14.29 -7.10
CA TYR A 467 20.98 -13.96 -7.97
C TYR A 467 21.53 -12.57 -7.63
N THR A 468 22.85 -12.43 -7.71
CA THR A 468 23.45 -11.11 -7.90
C THR A 468 23.16 -10.65 -9.33
N LEU A 469 22.72 -9.41 -9.50
CA LEU A 469 22.48 -8.85 -10.82
C LEU A 469 23.73 -8.14 -11.35
N THR A 470 24.06 -8.41 -12.60
CA THR A 470 25.23 -7.87 -13.29
C THR A 470 24.79 -6.87 -14.35
N ALA A 471 25.40 -5.69 -14.33
CA ALA A 471 25.18 -4.68 -15.35
C ALA A 471 25.74 -5.13 -16.71
N ILE A 472 24.95 -4.99 -17.76
CA ILE A 472 25.31 -5.19 -19.16
C ILE A 472 24.96 -3.95 -19.97
N SER A 473 25.59 -3.82 -21.14
CA SER A 473 25.23 -2.80 -22.13
C SER A 473 24.32 -3.44 -23.18
N GLN A 474 23.04 -3.09 -23.17
CA GLN A 474 22.03 -3.59 -24.11
C GLN A 474 21.18 -2.41 -24.60
N ASN A 475 20.83 -2.38 -25.89
CA ASN A 475 20.01 -1.32 -26.48
C ASN A 475 20.51 0.12 -26.22
N SER A 476 21.83 0.32 -26.11
CA SER A 476 22.47 1.61 -25.73
C SER A 476 22.11 2.11 -24.32
N ALA A 477 21.61 1.24 -23.45
CA ALA A 477 21.33 1.50 -22.04
C ALA A 477 22.08 0.48 -21.15
N THR A 478 22.25 0.83 -19.88
CA THR A 478 22.67 -0.13 -18.86
C THR A 478 21.45 -0.88 -18.37
N GLU A 479 21.43 -2.19 -18.60
CA GLU A 479 20.43 -3.12 -18.08
C GLU A 479 21.12 -4.11 -17.13
N TYR A 480 20.37 -4.69 -16.22
CA TYR A 480 20.85 -5.70 -15.27
C TYR A 480 20.26 -7.06 -15.64
N VAL A 481 21.11 -8.09 -15.62
CA VAL A 481 20.74 -9.49 -15.84
C VAL A 481 21.22 -10.35 -14.66
N PRO A 482 20.59 -11.51 -14.38
CA PRO A 482 21.10 -12.41 -13.35
C PRO A 482 22.53 -12.84 -13.67
N SER A 483 23.35 -13.00 -12.64
CA SER A 483 24.66 -13.65 -12.76
C SER A 483 24.51 -15.06 -13.34
N ALA A 484 25.58 -15.59 -13.93
CA ALA A 484 25.55 -16.92 -14.56
C ALA A 484 25.13 -18.04 -13.59
N ASN A 485 25.39 -17.88 -12.30
CA ASN A 485 25.01 -18.82 -11.25
C ASN A 485 24.21 -18.11 -10.14
N PRO A 486 23.28 -18.81 -9.48
CA PRO A 486 22.61 -18.30 -8.28
C PRO A 486 23.61 -18.12 -7.13
N LEU A 487 23.23 -17.28 -6.16
CA LEU A 487 23.96 -17.05 -4.91
C LEU A 487 24.15 -18.35 -4.12
N ILE A 488 23.12 -19.20 -4.11
CA ILE A 488 23.13 -20.49 -3.42
C ILE A 488 23.33 -21.60 -4.46
N THR A 489 24.53 -22.16 -4.50
CA THR A 489 24.86 -23.22 -5.46
C THR A 489 23.99 -24.45 -5.21
N GLY A 490 23.23 -24.87 -6.22
CA GLY A 490 22.31 -26.02 -6.16
C GLY A 490 20.97 -25.73 -5.48
N GLY A 491 20.75 -24.49 -5.01
CA GLY A 491 19.54 -24.06 -4.30
C GLY A 491 19.31 -24.79 -2.98
N ILE A 492 18.11 -24.60 -2.42
CA ILE A 492 17.67 -25.27 -1.18
C ILE A 492 16.57 -26.28 -1.53
N SER A 493 16.61 -27.47 -0.93
CA SER A 493 15.57 -28.49 -1.12
C SER A 493 15.17 -29.15 0.19
N LYS A 494 13.94 -29.67 0.22
CA LYS A 494 13.42 -30.52 1.31
C LYS A 494 12.89 -31.83 0.75
N THR A 495 12.92 -32.87 1.59
CA THR A 495 12.41 -34.20 1.25
C THR A 495 11.37 -34.64 2.27
N GLY A 496 10.28 -35.22 1.78
CA GLY A 496 9.23 -35.84 2.58
C GLY A 496 8.40 -34.87 3.42
N LEU A 497 8.20 -33.63 2.97
CA LEU A 497 7.22 -32.73 3.59
C LEU A 497 5.82 -33.32 3.44
N LYS A 498 5.08 -33.40 4.55
CA LYS A 498 3.74 -33.99 4.56
C LYS A 498 2.81 -33.22 5.49
N TYR A 499 1.73 -32.65 4.96
CA TYR A 499 0.70 -31.96 5.75
C TYR A 499 -0.67 -32.10 5.10
N ASN A 500 -1.72 -32.09 5.91
CA ASN A 500 -3.09 -32.13 5.41
C ASN A 500 -3.57 -30.73 5.02
N TYR A 501 -4.61 -30.66 4.19
CA TYR A 501 -5.27 -29.40 3.82
C TYR A 501 -6.79 -29.59 3.72
N ALA A 502 -7.51 -28.47 3.84
CA ALA A 502 -8.90 -28.34 3.43
C ALA A 502 -8.97 -27.53 2.12
N SER A 503 -9.68 -28.05 1.11
CA SER A 503 -9.86 -27.36 -0.16
C SER A 503 -10.86 -26.21 0.01
N ASN A 504 -10.46 -25.01 -0.40
CA ASN A 504 -11.34 -23.86 -0.60
C ASN A 504 -11.76 -23.70 -2.08
N ILE A 505 -11.31 -24.59 -2.96
CA ILE A 505 -11.63 -24.57 -4.40
C ILE A 505 -12.82 -25.49 -4.65
N SER A 506 -13.85 -24.94 -5.29
CA SER A 506 -15.06 -25.67 -5.65
C SER A 506 -14.75 -26.90 -6.51
N GLY A 507 -15.29 -28.05 -6.12
CA GLY A 507 -15.09 -29.32 -6.83
C GLY A 507 -13.76 -30.03 -6.57
N GLN A 508 -12.83 -29.42 -5.83
CA GLN A 508 -11.58 -30.08 -5.42
C GLN A 508 -11.73 -30.75 -4.05
N ALA A 509 -11.27 -32.00 -3.95
CA ALA A 509 -11.27 -32.75 -2.70
C ALA A 509 -10.16 -32.28 -1.73
N ASN A 510 -10.47 -32.37 -0.43
CA ASN A 510 -9.48 -32.30 0.65
C ASN A 510 -8.42 -33.40 0.49
N GLY A 511 -7.24 -33.20 1.06
CA GLY A 511 -6.19 -34.22 0.95
C GLY A 511 -4.96 -33.98 1.83
N THR A 512 -3.86 -34.58 1.39
CA THR A 512 -2.54 -34.48 2.02
C THR A 512 -1.52 -34.11 0.96
N VAL A 513 -0.77 -33.03 1.19
CA VAL A 513 0.40 -32.68 0.40
C VAL A 513 1.53 -33.65 0.73
N ASN A 514 2.22 -34.16 -0.29
CA ASN A 514 3.49 -34.89 -0.14
C ASN A 514 4.50 -34.24 -1.08
N TYR A 515 5.47 -33.51 -0.53
CA TYR A 515 6.40 -32.71 -1.32
C TYR A 515 7.85 -33.12 -1.07
N SER A 516 8.61 -33.24 -2.16
CA SER A 516 10.07 -33.34 -2.15
C SER A 516 10.61 -32.58 -3.36
N GLY A 517 11.45 -31.57 -3.14
CA GLY A 517 11.89 -30.70 -4.22
C GLY A 517 12.58 -29.43 -3.74
N ALA A 518 12.91 -28.57 -4.71
CA ALA A 518 13.55 -27.28 -4.49
C ALA A 518 12.57 -26.24 -3.95
N LEU A 519 12.98 -25.51 -2.91
CA LEU A 519 12.25 -24.39 -2.35
C LEU A 519 12.56 -23.11 -3.13
N TRP A 520 11.60 -22.18 -3.15
CA TRP A 520 11.87 -20.81 -3.55
C TRP A 520 12.70 -20.10 -2.50
N GLU A 521 13.58 -19.20 -2.93
CA GLU A 521 14.39 -18.32 -2.09
C GLU A 521 13.89 -16.88 -2.29
N LEU A 522 13.17 -16.33 -1.32
CA LEU A 522 12.42 -15.08 -1.49
C LEU A 522 12.73 -14.06 -0.39
N GLN A 523 12.32 -12.81 -0.65
CA GLN A 523 12.30 -11.71 0.32
C GLN A 523 13.64 -11.51 1.07
N PRO A 524 14.79 -11.44 0.37
CA PRO A 524 16.07 -11.24 1.02
C PRO A 524 16.13 -9.85 1.68
N VAL A 525 16.82 -9.74 2.81
CA VAL A 525 17.17 -8.49 3.47
C VAL A 525 18.64 -8.53 3.88
N GLU A 526 19.32 -7.41 3.69
CA GLU A 526 20.71 -7.24 4.09
C GLU A 526 20.79 -7.05 5.62
N VAL A 527 21.67 -7.81 6.27
CA VAL A 527 21.90 -7.72 7.72
C VAL A 527 23.03 -6.74 7.98
N VAL A 528 22.67 -5.45 8.06
CA VAL A 528 23.61 -4.35 8.24
C VAL A 528 23.00 -3.29 9.17
N ALA A 529 23.84 -2.70 10.03
CA ALA A 529 23.44 -1.56 10.84
C ALA A 529 23.41 -0.30 9.97
N ARG A 530 22.38 0.53 10.17
CA ARG A 530 22.14 1.77 9.42
C ARG A 530 21.67 2.88 10.38
N ALA A 531 21.82 4.12 9.96
CA ALA A 531 21.32 5.24 10.73
C ALA A 531 19.79 5.15 10.87
N THR A 532 19.28 5.40 12.08
CA THR A 532 17.85 5.55 12.31
C THR A 532 17.37 6.84 11.60
N PRO A 533 16.40 6.75 10.67
CA PRO A 533 15.80 7.93 10.04
C PRO A 533 15.14 8.86 11.07
N PRO A 534 14.90 10.14 10.74
CA PRO A 534 14.18 11.03 11.64
C PRO A 534 12.74 10.55 11.84
N GLN A 535 12.17 10.82 13.01
CA GLN A 535 10.74 10.66 13.22
C GLN A 535 9.99 11.81 12.51
N THR A 536 8.95 11.47 11.76
CA THR A 536 8.10 12.42 11.04
C THR A 536 6.69 12.45 11.61
N ALA A 537 6.08 13.62 11.53
CA ALA A 537 4.72 13.94 11.99
C ALA A 537 4.18 15.10 11.15
N GLN A 538 2.90 15.44 11.30
CA GLN A 538 2.31 16.55 10.56
C GLN A 538 3.14 17.83 10.76
N ALA A 539 3.52 18.48 9.66
CA ALA A 539 4.21 19.76 9.72
C ALA A 539 3.32 20.83 10.39
N PRO A 540 3.88 21.73 11.21
CA PRO A 540 3.13 22.86 11.73
C PRO A 540 2.56 23.70 10.59
N ILE A 541 1.31 24.15 10.73
CA ILE A 541 0.68 25.03 9.73
C ILE A 541 1.16 26.50 9.83
N SER A 542 2.20 26.78 10.61
CA SER A 542 2.75 28.12 10.78
C SER A 542 3.18 28.72 9.43
N GLY A 543 2.69 29.93 9.13
CA GLY A 543 2.99 30.62 7.87
C GLY A 543 2.13 30.19 6.68
N THR A 544 1.15 29.30 6.87
CA THR A 544 0.19 28.95 5.81
C THR A 544 -1.02 29.90 5.81
N PRO A 545 -1.80 29.93 4.71
CA PRO A 545 -3.08 30.65 4.66
C PRO A 545 -4.07 30.21 5.75
N GLU A 546 -4.04 28.93 6.15
CA GLU A 546 -4.90 28.41 7.22
C GLU A 546 -4.55 29.04 8.57
N GLN A 547 -3.27 29.18 8.92
CA GLN A 547 -2.86 29.91 10.13
C GLN A 547 -3.34 31.36 10.12
N THR A 548 -3.28 32.02 8.95
CA THR A 548 -3.78 33.40 8.80
C THR A 548 -5.28 33.50 9.14
N VAL A 549 -6.07 32.48 8.79
CA VAL A 549 -7.50 32.41 9.17
C VAL A 549 -7.66 32.31 10.69
N PHE A 550 -6.90 31.45 11.37
CA PHE A 550 -6.92 31.38 12.84
C PHE A 550 -6.54 32.71 13.50
N ASP A 551 -5.49 33.36 12.99
CA ASP A 551 -5.02 34.64 13.53
C ASP A 551 -6.10 35.74 13.38
N ASN A 552 -6.71 35.85 12.19
CA ASN A 552 -7.79 36.79 11.92
C ASN A 552 -9.05 36.48 12.74
N PHE A 553 -9.39 35.21 12.91
CA PHE A 553 -10.49 34.76 13.75
C PHE A 553 -10.28 35.19 15.21
N ASN A 554 -9.07 34.98 15.75
CA ASN A 554 -8.72 35.34 17.11
C ASN A 554 -8.70 36.87 17.33
N GLN A 555 -8.25 37.63 16.33
CA GLN A 555 -8.28 39.09 16.38
C GLN A 555 -9.71 39.63 16.41
N SER A 556 -10.62 39.02 15.65
CA SER A 556 -12.04 39.42 15.60
C SER A 556 -12.86 38.89 16.79
N HIS A 557 -12.38 37.87 17.49
CA HIS A 557 -13.06 37.22 18.63
C HIS A 557 -12.15 37.11 19.87
N PRO A 558 -11.70 38.23 20.48
CA PRO A 558 -10.69 38.21 21.54
C PRO A 558 -11.10 37.43 22.81
N ASN A 559 -12.40 37.27 23.04
CA ASN A 559 -12.94 36.51 24.18
C ASN A 559 -13.41 35.09 23.81
N ASN A 560 -13.34 34.71 22.53
CA ASN A 560 -13.79 33.39 22.04
C ASN A 560 -12.89 32.82 20.93
N GLY A 561 -11.60 33.12 21.01
CA GLY A 561 -10.60 32.61 20.07
C GLY A 561 -10.40 31.09 20.17
N VAL A 562 -9.65 30.56 19.21
CA VAL A 562 -9.13 29.19 19.19
C VAL A 562 -7.72 29.20 18.59
N SER A 563 -6.75 28.66 19.34
CA SER A 563 -5.43 28.38 18.80
C SER A 563 -5.44 27.11 17.96
N VAL A 564 -4.49 26.97 17.04
CA VAL A 564 -4.32 25.74 16.25
C VAL A 564 -4.18 24.52 17.14
N ALA A 565 -3.40 24.62 18.22
CA ALA A 565 -3.22 23.51 19.16
C ALA A 565 -4.53 23.09 19.85
N GLN A 566 -5.38 24.06 20.23
CA GLN A 566 -6.70 23.75 20.79
C GLN A 566 -7.63 23.10 19.76
N MET A 567 -7.57 23.54 18.49
CA MET A 567 -8.29 22.87 17.40
C MET A 567 -7.81 21.43 17.21
N GLN A 568 -6.50 21.19 17.17
CA GLN A 568 -5.95 19.84 17.03
C GLN A 568 -6.35 18.93 18.21
N GLN A 569 -6.34 19.45 19.44
CA GLN A 569 -6.82 18.73 20.63
C GLN A 569 -8.32 18.39 20.55
N PHE A 570 -9.13 19.34 20.09
CA PHE A 570 -10.55 19.10 19.84
C PHE A 570 -10.74 17.97 18.83
N LEU A 571 -10.09 18.08 17.67
CA LEU A 571 -10.11 17.07 16.61
C LEU A 571 -9.69 15.68 17.12
N GLN A 572 -8.61 15.60 17.91
CA GLN A 572 -8.19 14.34 18.55
C GLN A 572 -9.27 13.77 19.48
N SER A 573 -9.87 14.61 20.33
CA SER A 573 -10.91 14.18 21.27
C SER A 573 -12.18 13.67 20.58
N GLN A 574 -12.47 14.17 19.38
CA GLN A 574 -13.65 13.79 18.60
C GLN A 574 -13.36 12.70 17.58
N ASN A 575 -12.09 12.26 17.45
CA ASN A 575 -11.63 11.36 16.39
C ASN A 575 -11.91 11.91 14.98
N LEU A 576 -11.63 13.21 14.80
CA LEU A 576 -11.83 13.96 13.57
C LEU A 576 -10.51 14.50 13.02
N ALA A 577 -10.56 14.89 11.75
CA ALA A 577 -9.58 15.75 11.10
C ALA A 577 -10.28 16.95 10.44
N LEU A 578 -9.54 18.00 10.13
CA LEU A 578 -10.00 19.17 9.39
C LEU A 578 -9.39 19.16 7.99
N VAL A 579 -10.25 19.15 6.97
CA VAL A 579 -9.86 19.26 5.57
C VAL A 579 -10.17 20.65 5.06
N VAL A 580 -9.20 21.26 4.37
CA VAL A 580 -9.33 22.58 3.76
C VAL A 580 -8.87 22.50 2.30
N ILE A 581 -9.73 22.88 1.37
CA ILE A 581 -9.39 23.07 -0.04
C ILE A 581 -9.36 24.57 -0.29
N ARG A 582 -8.22 25.12 -0.72
CA ARG A 582 -8.08 26.56 -0.90
C ARG A 582 -8.91 27.09 -2.07
N ASN A 583 -8.88 26.41 -3.22
CA ASN A 583 -9.73 26.76 -4.37
C ASN A 583 -10.08 25.53 -5.22
N ALA A 584 -11.33 25.11 -5.14
CA ALA A 584 -11.88 23.97 -5.86
C ALA A 584 -11.99 24.17 -7.38
N THR A 585 -11.91 25.40 -7.87
CA THR A 585 -11.90 25.68 -9.32
C THR A 585 -10.53 25.47 -9.96
N SER A 586 -9.46 25.47 -9.16
CA SER A 586 -8.10 25.30 -9.65
C SER A 586 -7.76 23.80 -9.77
N ARG A 587 -7.06 23.40 -10.84
CA ARG A 587 -6.61 22.02 -11.10
C ARG A 587 -5.24 22.01 -11.74
N ASP A 588 -4.50 20.92 -11.60
CA ASP A 588 -3.21 20.78 -12.28
C ASP A 588 -3.38 20.94 -13.81
N ARG A 589 -2.38 21.54 -14.46
CA ARG A 589 -2.41 21.78 -15.91
C ARG A 589 -2.48 20.49 -16.73
N ALA A 590 -1.88 19.40 -16.25
CA ALA A 590 -1.88 18.11 -16.95
C ALA A 590 -3.23 17.37 -16.83
N ASP A 591 -4.06 17.77 -15.87
CA ASP A 591 -5.32 17.12 -15.54
C ASP A 591 -6.45 17.54 -16.50
N GLN A 592 -6.49 16.86 -17.64
CA GLN A 592 -7.44 17.13 -18.73
C GLN A 592 -8.42 15.97 -18.97
N GLN A 593 -8.47 14.99 -18.07
CA GLN A 593 -9.33 13.80 -18.19
C GLN A 593 -10.67 13.97 -17.46
N GLN A 594 -10.81 15.03 -16.68
CA GLN A 594 -12.06 15.43 -16.03
C GLN A 594 -12.26 16.95 -16.21
N PRO A 595 -13.49 17.49 -16.03
CA PRO A 595 -13.77 18.92 -16.16
C PRO A 595 -12.80 19.84 -15.42
N TYR A 596 -12.06 20.67 -16.15
CA TYR A 596 -11.05 21.58 -15.58
C TYR A 596 -11.35 23.07 -15.79
N ASN A 597 -12.42 23.40 -16.53
CA ASN A 597 -12.93 24.76 -16.64
C ASN A 597 -14.08 24.94 -15.66
N LEU A 598 -13.78 25.51 -14.49
CA LEU A 598 -14.65 25.48 -13.33
C LEU A 598 -14.97 26.90 -12.85
N SER A 599 -16.21 27.12 -12.42
CA SER A 599 -16.65 28.37 -11.79
C SER A 599 -17.57 28.11 -10.60
N VAL A 600 -17.40 28.88 -9.53
CA VAL A 600 -18.43 29.04 -8.50
C VAL A 600 -19.42 30.09 -8.97
N PRO A 601 -20.76 29.86 -8.88
CA PRO A 601 -21.74 30.87 -9.26
C PRO A 601 -21.48 32.22 -8.55
N SER A 602 -21.30 33.29 -9.33
CA SER A 602 -20.96 34.64 -8.85
C SER A 602 -19.65 34.74 -8.04
N GLY A 603 -18.78 33.75 -8.14
CA GLY A 603 -17.55 33.64 -7.36
C GLY A 603 -16.30 33.35 -8.20
N ALA A 604 -15.37 32.62 -7.61
CA ALA A 604 -14.11 32.24 -8.22
C ALA A 604 -14.31 31.45 -9.51
N GLN A 605 -13.40 31.66 -10.47
CA GLN A 605 -13.41 30.97 -11.74
C GLN A 605 -11.97 30.72 -12.19
N THR A 606 -11.71 29.52 -12.69
CA THR A 606 -10.43 29.18 -13.32
C THR A 606 -10.70 28.56 -14.69
N ILE A 607 -10.29 29.27 -15.74
CA ILE A 607 -10.45 28.85 -17.14
C ILE A 607 -9.07 28.54 -17.71
N SER A 608 -8.98 27.43 -18.43
CA SER A 608 -7.74 27.02 -19.08
C SER A 608 -7.26 28.00 -20.15
N ASN A 609 -5.95 28.16 -20.24
CA ASN A 609 -5.27 28.85 -21.34
C ASN A 609 -4.56 27.89 -22.30
N LEU A 610 -4.86 26.58 -22.23
CA LEU A 610 -4.24 25.56 -23.08
C LEU A 610 -4.55 25.79 -24.56
N LEU A 611 -3.55 25.56 -25.40
CA LEU A 611 -3.72 25.56 -26.86
C LEU A 611 -4.68 24.44 -27.26
N GLY A 612 -5.72 24.77 -28.04
CA GLY A 612 -6.76 23.81 -28.42
C GLY A 612 -8.04 23.88 -27.56
N TYR A 613 -8.07 24.73 -26.54
CA TYR A 613 -9.33 25.09 -25.88
C TYR A 613 -10.31 25.69 -26.90
N THR A 614 -11.51 25.12 -26.99
CA THR A 614 -12.52 25.52 -28.00
C THR A 614 -13.64 26.39 -27.44
N GLY A 615 -13.56 26.81 -26.18
CA GLY A 615 -14.65 27.50 -25.49
C GLY A 615 -15.45 26.53 -24.60
N PRO A 616 -16.79 26.64 -24.53
CA PRO A 616 -17.66 25.74 -23.76
C PRO A 616 -17.28 24.24 -23.80
N PRO A 617 -17.58 23.47 -22.74
CA PRO A 617 -18.35 23.85 -21.55
C PRO A 617 -17.54 24.48 -20.40
N LEU A 618 -18.12 25.50 -19.76
CA LEU A 618 -17.79 25.96 -18.41
C LEU A 618 -18.71 25.23 -17.42
N TYR A 619 -18.13 24.55 -16.43
CA TYR A 619 -18.88 23.81 -15.43
C TYR A 619 -18.99 24.64 -14.15
N CYS A 620 -20.22 24.88 -13.70
CA CYS A 620 -20.42 25.45 -12.38
C CYS A 620 -20.31 24.38 -11.29
N ILE A 621 -19.70 24.73 -10.18
CA ILE A 621 -19.64 23.92 -8.96
C ILE A 621 -20.07 24.80 -7.78
N ASP A 622 -21.00 24.33 -6.95
CA ASP A 622 -21.44 25.06 -5.75
C ASP A 622 -21.38 24.21 -4.48
N ARG A 623 -21.20 22.89 -4.62
CA ARG A 623 -21.11 21.95 -3.51
C ARG A 623 -19.98 20.95 -3.73
N MET A 624 -19.36 20.55 -2.63
CA MET A 624 -18.46 19.41 -2.54
C MET A 624 -19.13 18.34 -1.68
N GLN A 625 -19.35 17.14 -2.23
CA GLN A 625 -19.90 16.00 -1.51
C GLN A 625 -18.78 15.05 -1.10
N PHE A 626 -18.70 14.74 0.18
CA PHE A 626 -17.74 13.82 0.76
C PHE A 626 -18.38 12.45 0.95
N PHE A 627 -17.54 11.43 0.80
CA PHE A 627 -17.88 10.03 1.01
C PHE A 627 -16.89 9.42 1.99
N GLU A 628 -17.40 8.58 2.88
CA GLU A 628 -16.61 7.71 3.73
C GLU A 628 -16.76 6.25 3.27
N ALA A 629 -15.71 5.46 3.46
CA ALA A 629 -15.73 4.03 3.21
C ALA A 629 -16.44 3.31 4.36
N ASP A 630 -17.72 3.00 4.17
CA ASP A 630 -18.53 2.22 5.09
C ASP A 630 -18.41 0.74 4.77
N GLN A 631 -18.00 -0.07 5.75
CA GLN A 631 -17.84 -1.51 5.59
C GLN A 631 -19.19 -2.25 5.70
N VAL A 632 -20.05 -2.05 4.70
CA VAL A 632 -21.46 -2.46 4.76
C VAL A 632 -21.93 -3.37 3.61
N ARG A 633 -21.11 -3.60 2.57
CA ARG A 633 -21.51 -4.47 1.46
C ARG A 633 -21.34 -5.94 1.85
N GLY A 634 -22.46 -6.66 1.91
CA GLY A 634 -22.52 -8.11 2.09
C GLY A 634 -22.64 -8.85 0.76
N LEU A 635 -22.26 -10.13 0.76
CA LEU A 635 -22.27 -10.99 -0.43
C LEU A 635 -22.87 -12.36 -0.09
N TYR A 636 -23.59 -12.96 -1.02
CA TYR A 636 -24.05 -14.36 -0.92
C TYR A 636 -23.89 -15.09 -2.26
N PRO A 637 -23.76 -16.43 -2.29
CA PRO A 637 -23.65 -17.18 -3.55
C PRO A 637 -24.87 -16.97 -4.46
N SER A 638 -24.66 -16.84 -5.76
CA SER A 638 -25.75 -16.62 -6.74
C SER A 638 -26.77 -17.76 -6.84
N THR A 639 -26.42 -18.94 -6.34
CA THR A 639 -27.32 -20.11 -6.20
C THR A 639 -28.11 -20.13 -4.90
N GLY A 640 -27.86 -19.19 -3.98
CA GLY A 640 -28.44 -19.12 -2.65
C GLY A 640 -29.34 -17.90 -2.43
N THR A 641 -29.55 -17.57 -1.16
CA THR A 641 -30.29 -16.38 -0.71
C THR A 641 -29.46 -15.59 0.30
N ILE A 642 -29.95 -14.42 0.74
CA ILE A 642 -29.31 -13.63 1.81
C ILE A 642 -29.14 -14.46 3.11
N ALA A 643 -29.94 -15.51 3.34
CA ALA A 643 -29.73 -16.42 4.47
C ALA A 643 -28.41 -17.22 4.38
N ASN A 644 -27.75 -17.21 3.21
CA ASN A 644 -26.45 -17.79 2.92
C ASN A 644 -25.35 -16.72 2.81
N ALA A 645 -25.54 -15.55 3.42
CA ALA A 645 -24.53 -14.49 3.43
C ALA A 645 -23.17 -15.01 3.89
N LEU A 646 -22.14 -14.62 3.17
CA LEU A 646 -20.74 -14.85 3.54
C LEU A 646 -20.41 -14.00 4.79
N PRO A 647 -19.48 -14.47 5.64
CA PRO A 647 -18.97 -13.65 6.73
C PRO A 647 -18.21 -12.44 6.17
N GLY A 648 -18.14 -11.36 6.95
CA GLY A 648 -17.39 -10.18 6.53
C GLY A 648 -18.14 -9.26 5.57
N ARG A 649 -17.52 -8.13 5.23
CA ARG A 649 -18.15 -7.05 4.44
C ARG A 649 -17.11 -6.28 3.62
N ARG A 650 -17.50 -5.79 2.44
CA ARG A 650 -16.71 -4.89 1.58
C ARG A 650 -16.96 -3.42 1.98
N PRO A 651 -15.92 -2.57 2.07
CA PRO A 651 -16.09 -1.11 2.15
C PRO A 651 -16.70 -0.56 0.86
N ILE A 652 -17.71 0.31 0.99
CA ILE A 652 -18.30 1.05 -0.14
C ILE A 652 -18.43 2.53 0.20
N ALA A 653 -18.36 3.38 -0.82
CA ALA A 653 -18.56 4.80 -0.67
C ALA A 653 -19.99 5.12 -0.24
N ARG A 654 -20.13 5.70 0.96
CA ARG A 654 -21.38 6.29 1.44
C ARG A 654 -21.19 7.78 1.63
N PRO A 655 -22.19 8.61 1.30
CA PRO A 655 -22.11 10.02 1.65
C PRO A 655 -21.77 10.17 3.14
N LEU A 656 -20.91 11.14 3.45
CA LEU A 656 -20.42 11.41 4.81
C LEU A 656 -21.58 11.34 5.81
N ASN A 657 -21.45 10.41 6.76
CA ASN A 657 -22.49 10.08 7.73
C ASN A 657 -21.95 9.93 9.16
N ASP A 658 -20.65 10.10 9.38
CA ASP A 658 -20.06 10.16 10.72
C ASP A 658 -20.77 11.21 11.59
N THR A 659 -21.27 10.77 12.74
CA THR A 659 -22.13 11.58 13.61
C THR A 659 -21.41 12.79 14.19
N HIS A 660 -20.11 12.67 14.52
CA HIS A 660 -19.36 13.80 15.08
C HIS A 660 -19.02 14.80 13.98
N ALA A 661 -18.59 14.33 12.80
CA ALA A 661 -18.34 15.20 11.66
C ALA A 661 -19.62 15.99 11.31
N LEU A 662 -20.76 15.31 11.20
CA LEU A 662 -22.06 15.96 10.90
C LEU A 662 -22.50 16.94 11.99
N GLN A 663 -22.21 16.67 13.26
CA GLN A 663 -22.56 17.55 14.38
C GLN A 663 -21.85 18.91 14.31
N PHE A 664 -20.55 18.90 14.00
CA PHE A 664 -19.71 20.10 14.08
C PHE A 664 -19.56 20.84 12.75
N ASN A 665 -19.93 20.20 11.64
CA ASN A 665 -19.94 20.81 10.33
C ASN A 665 -21.08 21.82 10.18
N MET A 666 -20.87 22.82 9.33
CA MET A 666 -21.97 23.66 8.84
C MET A 666 -23.04 22.80 8.17
N PRO A 667 -24.34 23.10 8.30
CA PRO A 667 -25.38 22.38 7.59
C PRO A 667 -25.20 22.60 6.08
N GLY A 668 -24.89 21.53 5.37
CA GLY A 668 -24.84 21.55 3.92
C GLY A 668 -26.23 21.55 3.28
N ASP A 669 -26.30 21.15 2.01
CA ASP A 669 -27.59 20.90 1.38
C ASP A 669 -28.18 19.58 1.87
N MET A 670 -29.21 19.66 2.71
CA MET A 670 -29.90 18.49 3.27
C MET A 670 -30.52 17.56 2.21
N THR A 671 -30.73 18.05 0.98
CA THR A 671 -31.20 17.21 -0.15
C THR A 671 -30.08 16.40 -0.80
N VAL A 672 -28.82 16.72 -0.49
CA VAL A 672 -27.61 16.04 -0.95
C VAL A 672 -26.74 15.69 0.25
N PRO A 673 -26.99 14.54 0.90
CA PRO A 673 -26.26 14.11 2.10
C PRO A 673 -24.75 14.15 1.92
N GLY A 674 -24.03 14.50 2.98
CA GLY A 674 -22.56 14.58 2.99
C GLY A 674 -21.97 15.71 2.15
N SER A 675 -22.79 16.65 1.66
CA SER A 675 -22.32 17.81 0.91
C SER A 675 -22.06 19.04 1.76
N GLN A 676 -21.12 19.87 1.33
CA GLN A 676 -20.85 21.21 1.85
C GLN A 676 -20.81 22.22 0.71
N PHE A 677 -21.26 23.45 0.98
CA PHE A 677 -21.18 24.53 0.00
C PHE A 677 -19.73 24.94 -0.25
N ILE A 678 -19.42 25.24 -1.51
CA ILE A 678 -18.17 25.86 -1.93
C ILE A 678 -18.32 27.37 -1.74
N ALA A 679 -17.41 27.99 -0.98
CA ALA A 679 -17.44 29.43 -0.74
C ALA A 679 -17.18 30.22 -2.03
N THR A 680 -17.51 31.52 -2.02
CA THR A 680 -17.39 32.39 -3.20
C THR A 680 -15.95 32.55 -3.69
N ASP A 681 -14.95 32.35 -2.85
CA ASP A 681 -13.52 32.32 -3.21
C ASP A 681 -13.07 30.95 -3.78
N GLY A 682 -13.98 29.98 -3.87
CA GLY A 682 -13.72 28.62 -4.32
C GLY A 682 -13.29 27.68 -3.19
N SER A 683 -13.16 28.15 -1.94
CA SER A 683 -12.68 27.31 -0.86
C SER A 683 -13.74 26.35 -0.31
N VAL A 684 -13.28 25.26 0.31
CA VAL A 684 -14.09 24.29 1.05
C VAL A 684 -13.38 23.99 2.36
N ALA A 685 -14.12 23.92 3.47
CA ALA A 685 -13.59 23.45 4.74
C ALA A 685 -14.64 22.65 5.49
N LEU A 686 -14.22 21.52 6.06
CA LEU A 686 -15.10 20.66 6.84
C LEU A 686 -14.30 19.73 7.76
N PHE A 687 -14.94 19.28 8.81
CA PHE A 687 -14.49 18.15 9.62
C PHE A 687 -14.85 16.83 8.94
N VAL A 688 -13.95 15.85 9.00
CA VAL A 688 -14.12 14.50 8.47
C VAL A 688 -13.71 13.47 9.53
N PRO A 689 -14.26 12.24 9.51
CA PRO A 689 -13.83 11.18 10.41
C PRO A 689 -12.35 10.88 10.20
N ALA A 690 -11.60 10.78 11.30
CA ALA A 690 -10.23 10.31 11.24
C ALA A 690 -10.17 8.78 11.15
N GLN A 691 -9.06 8.31 10.59
CA GLN A 691 -8.72 6.92 10.40
C GLN A 691 -9.76 6.14 9.57
N ARG A 692 -10.44 6.84 8.66
CA ARG A 692 -11.44 6.30 7.75
C ARG A 692 -11.09 6.76 6.32
N PRO A 693 -11.09 5.86 5.34
CA PRO A 693 -10.86 6.26 3.96
C PRO A 693 -11.98 7.19 3.49
N MET A 694 -11.59 8.34 2.94
CA MET A 694 -12.46 9.39 2.43
C MET A 694 -12.25 9.61 0.93
N ALA A 695 -13.30 10.04 0.25
CA ALA A 695 -13.23 10.58 -1.11
C ALA A 695 -14.27 11.69 -1.27
N TRP A 696 -14.23 12.42 -2.39
CA TRP A 696 -15.17 13.52 -2.61
C TRP A 696 -15.44 13.77 -4.09
N GLN A 697 -16.51 14.54 -4.35
CA GLN A 697 -16.85 15.02 -5.67
C GLN A 697 -17.42 16.43 -5.64
N SER A 698 -17.16 17.21 -6.68
CA SER A 698 -17.85 18.49 -6.90
C SER A 698 -19.15 18.27 -7.64
N LEU A 699 -20.17 19.05 -7.27
CA LEU A 699 -21.51 18.97 -7.83
C LEU A 699 -21.91 20.27 -8.50
N ALA A 700 -22.65 20.13 -9.59
CA ALA A 700 -23.31 21.25 -10.27
C ALA A 700 -24.41 21.85 -9.38
N PRO A 701 -24.74 23.15 -9.54
CA PRO A 701 -25.83 23.76 -8.81
C PRO A 701 -27.18 23.12 -9.07
N SER A 702 -28.14 23.38 -8.18
CA SER A 702 -29.54 22.95 -8.32
C SER A 702 -30.28 23.70 -9.44
N THR A 703 -29.65 24.72 -9.99
CA THR A 703 -30.13 25.49 -11.14
C THR A 703 -29.09 25.47 -12.25
N THR A 704 -29.51 25.58 -13.50
CA THR A 704 -28.60 25.61 -14.64
C THR A 704 -27.64 26.79 -14.53
N CYS A 705 -26.34 26.53 -14.63
CA CYS A 705 -25.28 27.52 -14.56
C CYS A 705 -24.15 27.15 -15.51
N GLY A 706 -23.47 28.16 -16.05
CA GLY A 706 -22.38 27.97 -16.99
C GLY A 706 -22.89 27.53 -18.36
N SER A 707 -22.05 26.83 -19.12
CA SER A 707 -22.40 26.36 -20.47
C SER A 707 -22.31 24.84 -20.61
N SER A 708 -22.23 24.14 -19.47
CA SER A 708 -22.32 22.68 -19.40
C SER A 708 -23.76 22.20 -19.65
N THR A 709 -23.89 21.04 -20.28
CA THR A 709 -25.19 20.36 -20.48
C THR A 709 -25.50 19.35 -19.36
N LEU A 710 -24.69 19.32 -18.30
CA LEU A 710 -24.97 18.46 -17.15
C LEU A 710 -26.27 18.88 -16.47
N PRO A 711 -27.09 17.92 -16.01
CA PRO A 711 -28.31 18.25 -15.28
C PRO A 711 -27.99 18.89 -13.91
N PRO A 712 -28.97 19.56 -13.28
CA PRO A 712 -28.82 20.05 -11.91
C PRO A 712 -28.37 18.95 -10.95
N ASN A 713 -27.53 19.31 -9.97
CA ASN A 713 -26.93 18.40 -8.99
C ASN A 713 -26.05 17.27 -9.59
N ALA A 714 -25.73 17.31 -10.89
CA ALA A 714 -24.83 16.33 -11.48
C ALA A 714 -23.43 16.43 -10.89
N THR A 715 -22.75 15.30 -10.76
CA THR A 715 -21.31 15.31 -10.51
C THR A 715 -20.55 16.00 -11.64
N VAL A 716 -19.50 16.75 -11.29
CA VAL A 716 -18.61 17.43 -12.23
C VAL A 716 -17.20 16.82 -12.19
N VAL A 717 -16.57 16.78 -11.01
CA VAL A 717 -15.22 16.20 -10.81
C VAL A 717 -15.24 15.26 -9.61
N ARG A 718 -14.54 14.13 -9.71
CA ARG A 718 -14.38 13.15 -8.62
C ARG A 718 -12.92 12.99 -8.22
N GLU A 719 -12.68 12.90 -6.92
CA GLU A 719 -11.50 12.27 -6.36
C GLU A 719 -11.59 10.76 -6.63
N ARG A 720 -10.49 10.15 -7.06
CA ARG A 720 -10.46 8.75 -7.52
C ARG A 720 -9.51 7.89 -6.69
N TYR A 721 -9.06 8.44 -5.57
CA TYR A 721 -8.32 7.73 -4.54
C TYR A 721 -9.07 7.81 -3.22
N TRP A 722 -8.91 6.76 -2.42
CA TRP A 722 -9.20 6.85 -1.00
C TRP A 722 -8.09 7.66 -0.31
N ILE A 723 -8.44 8.64 0.50
CA ILE A 723 -7.51 9.44 1.30
C ILE A 723 -7.96 9.38 2.75
N GLU A 724 -7.03 9.11 3.65
CA GLU A 724 -7.24 9.05 5.09
C GLU A 724 -6.56 10.21 5.81
N PHE A 725 -7.08 10.48 7.00
CA PHE A 725 -6.59 11.53 7.89
C PHE A 725 -6.43 10.98 9.29
N GLN A 726 -5.48 11.52 10.06
CA GLN A 726 -5.29 11.13 11.46
C GLN A 726 -6.04 12.05 12.44
N PRO A 727 -6.36 11.57 13.66
CA PRO A 727 -7.01 12.39 14.66
C PRO A 727 -6.15 13.62 14.99
N GLY A 728 -6.73 14.81 14.90
CA GLY A 728 -5.99 16.06 15.08
C GLY A 728 -5.35 16.64 13.82
N GLU A 729 -5.47 15.94 12.70
CA GLU A 729 -4.86 16.41 11.46
C GLU A 729 -5.59 17.65 10.91
N ILE A 730 -4.82 18.65 10.49
CA ILE A 730 -5.32 19.78 9.72
C ILE A 730 -4.66 19.71 8.35
N ARG A 731 -5.38 19.15 7.36
CA ARG A 731 -4.89 18.99 6.00
C ARG A 731 -5.39 20.12 5.11
N ALA A 732 -4.45 20.83 4.49
CA ALA A 732 -4.73 21.83 3.48
C ALA A 732 -4.30 21.34 2.09
N CYS A 733 -5.25 21.30 1.16
CA CYS A 733 -5.04 21.04 -0.26
C CYS A 733 -5.09 22.36 -1.02
N ASN A 734 -4.12 22.61 -1.89
CA ASN A 734 -4.10 23.82 -2.72
C ASN A 734 -5.30 23.89 -3.68
N SER A 735 -5.79 22.73 -4.12
CA SER A 735 -6.79 22.55 -5.18
C SER A 735 -7.42 21.17 -5.09
N CYS A 736 -8.48 20.92 -5.87
CA CYS A 736 -9.13 19.60 -5.98
C CYS A 736 -8.21 18.50 -6.52
N HIS A 737 -7.18 18.87 -7.28
CA HIS A 737 -6.06 18.02 -7.67
C HIS A 737 -4.79 18.83 -7.42
N GLY A 738 -3.82 18.29 -6.68
CA GLY A 738 -2.62 19.05 -6.32
C GLY A 738 -1.90 19.58 -7.57
N ILE A 739 -1.44 20.84 -7.49
CA ILE A 739 -0.76 21.51 -8.60
C ILE A 739 0.71 21.17 -8.51
N ASN A 740 1.22 20.48 -9.53
CA ASN A 740 2.63 20.11 -9.61
C ASN A 740 3.46 21.36 -9.96
N GLN A 741 3.10 22.09 -11.02
CA GLN A 741 3.85 23.30 -11.43
C GLN A 741 2.95 24.53 -11.54
N THR A 742 1.94 24.45 -12.38
CA THR A 742 0.96 25.50 -12.61
C THR A 742 -0.40 24.88 -12.81
N ASN A 743 -1.45 25.63 -12.49
CA ASN A 743 -2.79 25.21 -12.77
C ASN A 743 -3.15 25.31 -14.27
N GLN A 744 -4.38 24.92 -14.62
CA GLN A 744 -4.90 24.98 -15.99
C GLN A 744 -4.83 26.38 -16.63
N ALA A 745 -4.88 27.45 -15.83
CA ALA A 745 -4.77 28.85 -16.27
C ALA A 745 -3.32 29.36 -16.33
N GLY A 746 -2.33 28.50 -16.06
CA GLY A 746 -0.91 28.87 -16.01
C GLY A 746 -0.51 29.66 -14.77
N GLN A 747 -1.32 29.61 -13.70
CA GLN A 747 -1.06 30.29 -12.42
C GLN A 747 -0.42 29.33 -11.41
N PRO A 748 0.32 29.83 -10.41
CA PRO A 748 0.83 29.01 -9.32
C PRO A 748 -0.31 28.44 -8.45
N ALA A 749 0.06 27.59 -7.49
CA ALA A 749 -0.87 27.04 -6.51
C ALA A 749 -1.60 28.15 -5.71
N PRO A 750 -2.93 28.00 -5.47
CA PRO A 750 -3.69 28.93 -4.64
C PRO A 750 -3.09 29.10 -3.23
N ALA A 751 -3.00 30.37 -2.80
CA ALA A 751 -2.38 30.77 -1.52
C ALA A 751 -3.24 31.78 -0.73
N GLN A 752 -4.50 31.96 -1.11
CA GLN A 752 -5.44 32.83 -0.41
C GLN A 752 -5.89 32.20 0.92
N PRO A 753 -6.14 33.01 1.96
CA PRO A 753 -6.83 32.56 3.17
C PRO A 753 -8.23 32.02 2.83
N PRO A 754 -8.57 30.77 3.18
CA PRO A 754 -9.84 30.16 2.79
C PRO A 754 -11.05 30.76 3.53
N GLN A 755 -12.00 31.34 2.79
CA GLN A 755 -13.25 31.86 3.37
C GLN A 755 -14.06 30.76 4.06
N ALA A 756 -14.16 29.57 3.46
CA ALA A 756 -14.90 28.45 4.03
C ALA A 756 -14.36 28.02 5.41
N LEU A 757 -13.05 28.13 5.65
CA LEU A 757 -12.48 27.85 6.97
C LEU A 757 -12.89 28.93 7.99
N THR A 758 -12.93 30.20 7.57
CA THR A 758 -13.43 31.28 8.42
C THR A 758 -14.87 31.02 8.83
N ASP A 759 -15.73 30.68 7.87
CA ASP A 759 -17.14 30.39 8.11
C ASP A 759 -17.33 29.16 9.03
N LEU A 760 -16.53 28.11 8.82
CA LEU A 760 -16.54 26.91 9.66
C LEU A 760 -16.15 27.23 11.11
N LEU A 761 -15.10 28.04 11.34
CA LEU A 761 -14.68 28.41 12.70
C LEU A 761 -15.77 29.22 13.43
N VAL A 762 -16.44 30.14 12.74
CA VAL A 762 -17.57 30.90 13.28
C VAL A 762 -18.71 29.96 13.64
N TRP A 763 -19.09 29.06 12.72
CA TRP A 763 -20.16 28.08 12.95
C TRP A 763 -19.86 27.18 14.14
N TRP A 764 -18.68 26.55 14.14
CA TRP A 764 -18.24 25.62 15.17
C TRP A 764 -18.23 26.27 16.56
N LYS A 765 -17.77 27.53 16.68
CA LYS A 765 -17.80 28.24 17.96
C LYS A 765 -19.19 28.58 18.47
N LEU A 766 -20.17 28.73 17.58
CA LEU A 766 -21.56 29.02 17.95
C LEU A 766 -22.37 27.76 18.30
N HIS A 767 -21.95 26.58 17.81
CA HIS A 767 -22.75 25.35 17.87
C HIS A 767 -22.01 24.14 18.47
N GLY A 768 -20.72 24.26 18.80
CA GLY A 768 -19.90 23.17 19.34
C GLY A 768 -20.21 22.75 20.78
N ASP A 769 -21.20 23.38 21.43
CA ASP A 769 -21.58 23.24 22.84
C ASP A 769 -20.47 23.41 23.89
N GLU A 770 -20.92 23.85 25.05
CA GLU A 770 -20.22 24.48 26.17
C GLU A 770 -19.24 23.56 26.95
N ILE A 771 -18.74 22.47 26.38
CA ILE A 771 -17.81 21.52 27.05
C ILE A 771 -16.42 22.14 27.32
N PHE A 772 -16.08 23.26 26.67
CA PHE A 772 -14.84 24.01 26.95
C PHE A 772 -15.04 25.23 27.87
N TYR A 773 -16.26 25.50 28.34
CA TYR A 773 -16.48 26.61 29.30
C TYR A 773 -16.01 26.25 30.71
N ASP A 774 -15.89 24.95 31.01
CA ASP A 774 -15.51 24.45 32.33
C ASP A 774 -14.11 23.84 32.24
N GLY A 775 -13.10 24.71 32.29
CA GLY A 775 -11.70 24.30 32.27
C GLY A 775 -11.40 23.19 33.26
N PHE A 776 -11.18 21.98 32.77
CA PHE A 776 -10.44 20.95 33.48
C PHE A 776 -8.95 21.22 33.28
N GLY A 777 -8.44 22.16 34.07
CA GLY A 777 -7.11 22.01 34.68
C GLY A 777 -7.14 20.87 35.72
N PRO A 778 -5.96 20.37 36.12
CA PRO A 778 -5.66 18.97 36.44
C PRO A 778 -6.63 18.21 37.35
#